data_AF-A0AAJ6CNT4-F1
#
_entry.id   AF-A0AAJ6CNT4-F1
#
_cell.length_a   1.000
_cell.length_b   1.000
_cell.length_c   1.000
_cell.angle_alpha   90.00
_cell.angle_beta   90.00
_cell.angle_gamma   90.00
#
_symmetry.space_group_name_H-M   'P 1'
#
loop_
_entity.id
_entity.type
_entity.pdbx_description
1 polymer ?
#
loop_
_entity_poly.entity_id
_entity_poly.type
_entity_poly.pdbx_seq_one_letter_code
_entity_poly.pdbx_strand_id
1 'polypeptide(L)'
;MSRSGRAAPLLSTPIQLCTYSIPRTKHTYHLCSTSSSTIHRSHIAVGDVVRLSSRGSVRRRRGLVVVLEQGVEVALVDMHTQTPVHTYTIAPSDRVCTPPLVVERSMPTTKQLVRTTYWGVLEADHTQVRAFTESLDSRGKAVPGAEAHAPITWDVPGALTGLYALGDGRLLAAAQGALHLISDPLAGAQVLATHTGLPADLHDVQVWDADGTAHVVAIAATTDKGAHLSLLRVEEASFRAAQGTLPLDEAVVSCALEQHGSLAVLTRHHVLHTVSWRVKDDRLVLDEPHAVPLRPLEEARLVYVSPSHLLMVVAVPADAERARASALLWDTDLDAVLAATEWSVQGAPQISTTRAMDGYVFVQLDPKASRTGKCTVAALPVSVPATGLLLHALGASSRTAPWLATPPPEPMGRAPDLMAALSSLPPDASSRAAAVDAQVRSWLNAQSEALREASHTKTGRKAPKVPLDAAVVTHLLDAALPPLGSETRVYARDTVRYLVENGAVSTSLMPDLVLRARQTRDWSLAFLLLRHVPDMSESHAVLLLRDALHAARRHDDDAPAFPRVLQHVLLPPAFSKPALRVALRTHLQHDDDALLLLDVLRLWIDLHMSRPWDAVPRSEDTQRAVPTTSLTYRTGSVQPPSLDVCVSFMEDLLDTFFPQWLSAPAMHPILREWTRALHTHTHMLQQLSRLKAPLASVAQARAPEHDPRSRRLALHEASLLVPTYSVETLDM
;
A
#
# COMPACT_ATOMS: atom_id res chain seq x y z
N MET A 1 -12.93 -17.24 -7.69
CA MET A 1 -11.71 -16.43 -7.44
C MET A 1 -12.12 -15.18 -6.68
N SER A 2 -11.99 -15.19 -5.35
CA SER A 2 -12.34 -14.07 -4.47
C SER A 2 -11.33 -12.93 -4.64
N ARG A 3 -11.77 -11.76 -5.09
CA ARG A 3 -10.97 -10.53 -4.94
C ARG A 3 -11.11 -10.08 -3.49
N SER A 4 -10.22 -10.53 -2.62
CA SER A 4 -10.00 -9.87 -1.32
C SER A 4 -9.76 -8.38 -1.60
N GLY A 5 -10.42 -7.49 -0.85
CA GLY A 5 -10.19 -6.05 -0.95
C GLY A 5 -8.69 -5.77 -0.98
N ARG A 6 -8.20 -5.21 -2.08
CA ARG A 6 -6.78 -4.87 -2.22
C ARG A 6 -6.56 -3.62 -1.36
N ALA A 7 -5.75 -3.75 -0.32
CA ALA A 7 -5.44 -2.66 0.59
C ALA A 7 -4.83 -1.49 -0.19
N ALA A 8 -5.18 -0.25 0.15
CA ALA A 8 -4.59 0.94 -0.44
C ALA A 8 -3.19 1.20 0.13
N PRO A 9 -2.28 1.87 -0.60
CA PRO A 9 -1.09 2.44 0.00
C PRO A 9 -1.51 3.47 1.05
N LEU A 10 -0.97 3.33 2.26
CA LEU A 10 -1.32 4.16 3.40
C LEU A 10 -0.07 4.81 3.96
N LEU A 11 -0.19 6.10 4.23
CA LEU A 11 0.84 6.91 4.87
C LEU A 11 0.11 7.78 5.90
N SER A 12 0.42 7.58 7.18
CA SER A 12 -0.28 8.26 8.27
C SER A 12 0.58 9.34 8.91
N THR A 13 -0.02 10.19 9.72
CA THR A 13 0.70 11.21 10.49
C THR A 13 1.81 10.59 11.34
N PRO A 14 3.01 11.20 11.40
CA PRO A 14 4.10 10.69 12.22
C PRO A 14 3.74 10.64 13.71
N ILE A 15 4.16 9.57 14.38
CA ILE A 15 4.02 9.39 15.82
C ILE A 15 5.32 9.85 16.47
N GLN A 16 5.29 10.96 17.19
CA GLN A 16 6.44 11.46 17.94
C GLN A 16 6.82 10.46 19.04
N LEU A 17 8.06 9.95 18.99
CA LEU A 17 8.56 8.98 19.97
C LEU A 17 9.25 9.70 21.13
N CYS A 18 10.16 10.61 20.80
CA CYS A 18 10.97 11.31 21.79
C CYS A 18 11.38 12.69 21.30
N THR A 19 11.72 13.55 22.25
CA THR A 19 12.14 14.91 21.98
C THR A 19 13.24 15.29 22.94
N TYR A 20 14.34 15.74 22.37
CA TYR A 20 15.54 16.07 23.11
C TYR A 20 15.84 17.55 22.94
N SER A 21 16.37 18.13 24.00
CA SER A 21 16.86 19.51 23.94
C SER A 21 18.33 19.48 23.55
N ILE A 22 18.79 20.44 22.75
CA ILE A 22 20.21 20.58 22.47
C ILE A 22 20.95 20.73 23.81
N PRO A 23 21.97 19.90 24.10
CA PRO A 23 22.70 19.99 25.35
C PRO A 23 23.38 21.36 25.48
N ARG A 24 23.20 22.04 26.62
CA ARG A 24 23.76 23.39 26.89
C ARG A 24 25.29 23.40 27.10
N THR A 25 25.93 22.22 27.04
CA THR A 25 27.34 22.02 27.32
C THR A 25 28.24 22.44 26.15
N LYS A 26 29.42 23.01 26.43
CA LYS A 26 30.40 23.39 25.41
C LYS A 26 31.11 22.19 24.73
N HIS A 27 30.88 20.98 25.22
CA HIS A 27 31.56 19.75 24.81
C HIS A 27 30.63 18.77 24.07
N THR A 28 29.51 19.23 23.54
CA THR A 28 28.59 18.36 22.80
C THR A 28 29.15 18.11 21.41
N TYR A 29 29.61 16.89 21.15
CA TYR A 29 30.07 16.46 19.83
C TYR A 29 28.89 16.05 18.97
N HIS A 30 28.97 16.30 17.67
CA HIS A 30 27.98 15.80 16.73
C HIS A 30 28.44 14.44 16.19
N LEU A 31 27.56 13.44 16.26
CA LEU A 31 27.74 12.10 15.69
C LEU A 31 26.82 11.90 14.49
N CYS A 32 27.09 10.90 13.66
CA CYS A 32 26.20 10.56 12.55
C CYS A 32 24.80 10.21 13.08
N SER A 33 23.76 10.82 12.51
CA SER A 33 22.38 10.65 12.98
C SER A 33 21.86 9.23 12.78
N THR A 34 22.37 8.51 11.79
CA THR A 34 21.88 7.20 11.40
C THR A 34 22.98 6.31 10.85
N SER A 35 22.81 4.99 10.93
CA SER A 35 23.74 4.02 10.31
C SER A 35 23.68 4.07 8.79
N SER A 36 22.56 4.49 8.19
CA SER A 36 22.38 4.57 6.73
C SER A 36 23.04 5.83 6.15
N SER A 37 22.86 7.00 6.79
CA SER A 37 23.37 8.29 6.31
C SER A 37 24.34 8.93 7.31
N THR A 38 25.59 9.17 6.89
CA THR A 38 26.66 9.75 7.73
C THR A 38 26.83 11.26 7.57
N ILE A 39 26.10 11.87 6.63
CA ILE A 39 26.25 13.28 6.23
C ILE A 39 25.68 14.25 7.25
N HIS A 40 24.65 13.82 7.95
CA HIS A 40 24.00 14.63 8.95
C HIS A 40 24.51 14.24 10.32
N ARG A 41 25.03 15.24 11.02
CA ARG A 41 25.54 15.05 12.37
C ARG A 41 24.63 15.73 13.38
N SER A 42 24.21 14.98 14.37
CA SER A 42 23.33 15.41 15.44
C SER A 42 23.91 15.00 16.80
N HIS A 43 23.33 15.52 17.87
CA HIS A 43 23.62 15.08 19.24
C HIS A 43 22.85 13.80 19.58
N ILE A 44 21.91 13.41 18.72
CA ILE A 44 21.13 12.19 18.83
C ILE A 44 21.36 11.35 17.58
N ALA A 45 21.46 10.04 17.78
CA ALA A 45 21.44 9.08 16.69
C ALA A 45 20.39 8.00 16.91
N VAL A 46 19.76 7.60 15.81
CA VAL A 46 18.91 6.42 15.74
C VAL A 46 19.71 5.30 15.12
N GLY A 47 19.89 4.23 15.89
CA GLY A 47 20.66 3.07 15.49
C GLY A 47 19.82 1.92 14.95
N ASP A 48 20.49 0.84 14.58
CA ASP A 48 19.87 -0.36 14.03
C ASP A 48 19.71 -1.46 15.09
N VAL A 49 18.56 -2.13 15.07
CA VAL A 49 18.31 -3.35 15.86
C VAL A 49 18.12 -4.51 14.88
N VAL A 50 19.00 -5.50 14.94
CA VAL A 50 19.03 -6.64 14.02
C VAL A 50 19.05 -7.96 14.77
N ARG A 51 18.54 -9.01 14.14
CA ARG A 51 18.57 -10.39 14.60
C ARG A 51 19.27 -11.26 13.58
N LEU A 52 20.28 -11.99 14.04
CA LEU A 52 20.98 -12.98 13.23
C LEU A 52 20.25 -14.32 13.31
N SER A 53 20.00 -14.91 12.15
CA SER A 53 19.43 -16.26 12.05
C SER A 53 20.54 -17.30 12.11
N SER A 54 20.21 -18.50 12.59
CA SER A 54 21.15 -19.63 12.61
C SER A 54 21.62 -20.07 11.21
N ARG A 55 20.96 -19.58 10.15
CA ARG A 55 21.31 -19.83 8.75
C ARG A 55 22.16 -18.71 8.13
N GLY A 56 22.67 -17.77 8.94
CA GLY A 56 23.54 -16.71 8.44
C GLY A 56 22.83 -15.50 7.82
N SER A 57 21.53 -15.31 8.05
CA SER A 57 20.81 -14.14 7.51
C SER A 57 20.63 -13.04 8.56
N VAL A 58 20.89 -11.78 8.20
CA VAL A 58 20.57 -10.60 9.02
C VAL A 58 19.13 -10.17 8.76
N ARG A 59 18.34 -9.97 9.81
CA ARG A 59 16.98 -9.41 9.71
C ARG A 59 16.79 -8.30 10.72
N ARG A 60 16.29 -7.13 10.31
CA ARG A 60 15.91 -6.07 11.27
C ARG A 60 14.85 -6.57 12.25
N ARG A 61 15.02 -6.26 13.53
CA ARG A 61 14.13 -6.69 14.61
C ARG A 61 12.93 -5.73 14.68
N ARG A 62 11.74 -6.25 14.39
CA ARG A 62 10.50 -5.48 14.46
C ARG A 62 10.16 -5.08 15.90
N GLY A 63 9.77 -3.83 16.10
CA GLY A 63 9.21 -3.30 17.35
C GLY A 63 10.22 -2.71 18.34
N LEU A 64 11.52 -2.77 18.05
CA LEU A 64 12.57 -2.21 18.92
C LEU A 64 13.34 -1.11 18.19
N VAL A 65 13.75 -0.09 18.93
CA VAL A 65 14.55 1.04 18.45
C VAL A 65 15.65 1.30 19.44
N VAL A 66 16.84 1.59 18.97
CA VAL A 66 17.91 2.08 19.83
C VAL A 66 18.19 3.54 19.51
N VAL A 67 18.12 4.39 20.52
CA VAL A 67 18.40 5.82 20.43
C VAL A 67 19.60 6.13 21.31
N LEU A 68 20.51 6.94 20.82
CA LEU A 68 21.66 7.42 21.55
C LEU A 68 21.55 8.92 21.72
N GLU A 69 21.63 9.41 22.95
CA GLU A 69 21.78 10.82 23.28
C GLU A 69 23.21 11.07 23.77
N GLN A 70 23.93 11.94 23.05
CA GLN A 70 25.32 12.25 23.31
C GLN A 70 25.55 12.73 24.75
N GLY A 71 26.39 12.02 25.49
CA GLY A 71 26.75 12.36 26.88
C GLY A 71 25.66 12.07 27.92
N VAL A 72 24.61 11.34 27.55
CA VAL A 72 23.51 10.96 28.45
C VAL A 72 23.35 9.45 28.47
N GLU A 73 22.80 8.84 27.42
CA GLU A 73 22.46 7.41 27.42
C GLU A 73 22.28 6.79 26.03
N VAL A 74 22.38 5.47 25.99
CA VAL A 74 21.88 4.61 24.92
C VAL A 74 20.63 3.90 25.42
N ALA A 75 19.47 4.23 24.87
CA ALA A 75 18.19 3.65 25.25
C ALA A 75 17.65 2.74 24.15
N LEU A 76 17.42 1.46 24.49
CA LEU A 76 16.64 0.53 23.69
C LEU A 76 15.17 0.68 24.07
N VAL A 77 14.31 1.07 23.15
CA VAL A 77 12.90 1.40 23.36
C VAL A 77 12.01 0.44 22.57
N ASP A 78 10.95 -0.07 23.19
CA ASP A 78 9.89 -0.79 22.49
C ASP A 78 8.90 0.20 21.88
N MET A 79 8.72 0.16 20.56
CA MET A 79 7.86 1.08 19.83
C MET A 79 6.38 0.96 20.20
N HIS A 80 5.92 -0.23 20.56
CA HIS A 80 4.49 -0.46 20.82
C HIS A 80 4.08 0.10 22.17
N THR A 81 4.97 -0.02 23.16
CA THR A 81 4.73 0.46 24.52
C THR A 81 5.32 1.85 24.77
N GLN A 82 6.23 2.30 23.90
CA GLN A 82 7.04 3.52 24.07
C GLN A 82 7.83 3.51 25.38
N THR A 83 8.18 2.33 25.89
CA THR A 83 8.93 2.17 27.13
C THR A 83 10.36 1.73 26.87
N PRO A 84 11.34 2.24 27.64
CA PRO A 84 12.71 1.75 27.57
C PRO A 84 12.77 0.30 28.06
N VAL A 85 13.29 -0.58 27.21
CA VAL A 85 13.63 -1.97 27.51
C VAL A 85 14.94 -2.06 28.28
N HIS A 86 15.94 -1.27 27.86
CA HIS A 86 17.24 -1.20 28.52
C HIS A 86 17.89 0.15 28.26
N THR A 87 18.67 0.64 29.22
CA THR A 87 19.37 1.93 29.13
C THR A 87 20.80 1.79 29.61
N TYR A 88 21.76 2.27 28.82
CA TYR A 88 23.17 2.35 29.19
C TYR A 88 23.57 3.81 29.35
N THR A 89 24.17 4.18 30.47
CA THR A 89 24.65 5.55 30.70
C THR A 89 25.96 5.81 29.96
N ILE A 90 26.04 6.94 29.27
CA ILE A 90 27.26 7.41 28.60
C ILE A 90 27.91 8.49 29.46
N ALA A 91 29.24 8.49 29.58
CA ALA A 91 29.91 9.57 30.30
C ALA A 91 29.82 10.89 29.50
N PRO A 92 29.59 12.05 30.13
CA PRO A 92 29.53 13.34 29.43
C PRO A 92 30.81 13.70 28.65
N SER A 93 31.94 13.09 29.00
CA SER A 93 33.23 13.24 28.32
C SER A 93 33.42 12.32 27.12
N ASP A 94 32.62 11.25 26.99
CA ASP A 94 32.75 10.28 25.90
C ASP A 94 32.34 10.93 24.58
N ARG A 95 33.22 10.88 23.58
CA ARG A 95 32.96 11.38 22.22
C ARG A 95 32.39 10.28 21.34
N VAL A 96 31.12 9.93 21.50
CA VAL A 96 30.50 8.91 20.64
C VAL A 96 30.53 9.39 19.19
N CYS A 97 30.95 8.53 18.27
CA CYS A 97 31.05 8.85 16.85
C CYS A 97 30.12 8.03 15.95
N THR A 98 29.62 6.89 16.43
CA THR A 98 28.73 6.00 15.65
C THR A 98 27.31 5.97 16.21
N PRO A 99 26.29 5.84 15.35
CA PRO A 99 24.97 5.34 15.77
C PRO A 99 25.11 3.99 16.48
N PRO A 100 24.27 3.69 17.49
CA PRO A 100 24.32 2.41 18.19
C PRO A 100 23.86 1.26 17.30
N LEU A 101 24.41 0.06 17.50
CA LEU A 101 23.99 -1.16 16.81
C LEU A 101 23.61 -2.21 17.86
N VAL A 102 22.44 -2.81 17.74
CA VAL A 102 21.97 -3.87 18.64
C VAL A 102 21.81 -5.16 17.84
N VAL A 103 22.50 -6.22 18.26
CA VAL A 103 22.50 -7.52 17.58
C VAL A 103 21.94 -8.59 18.51
N GLU A 104 20.81 -9.18 18.14
CA GLU A 104 20.24 -10.36 18.79
C GLU A 104 20.67 -11.64 18.06
N ARG A 105 21.25 -12.61 18.77
CA ARG A 105 21.64 -13.90 18.17
C ARG A 105 21.59 -15.05 19.16
N SER A 106 21.52 -16.27 18.66
CA SER A 106 21.69 -17.46 19.48
C SER A 106 23.16 -17.84 19.51
N MET A 107 23.70 -18.07 20.71
CA MET A 107 25.08 -18.50 20.88
C MET A 107 25.27 -19.91 20.30
N PRO A 108 26.29 -20.15 19.47
CA PRO A 108 26.49 -21.46 18.83
C PRO A 108 26.67 -22.62 19.83
N THR A 109 27.32 -22.34 20.96
CA THR A 109 27.73 -23.34 21.96
C THR A 109 26.61 -23.66 22.95
N THR A 110 25.93 -22.65 23.48
CA THR A 110 24.93 -22.79 24.55
C THR A 110 23.49 -22.73 24.05
N LYS A 111 23.26 -22.34 22.78
CA LYS A 111 21.96 -21.98 22.19
C LYS A 111 21.22 -20.86 22.94
N GLN A 112 21.85 -20.25 23.93
CA GLN A 112 21.33 -19.13 24.70
C GLN A 112 21.15 -17.93 23.77
N LEU A 113 20.00 -17.29 23.84
CA LEU A 113 19.76 -16.06 23.10
C LEU A 113 20.48 -14.93 23.82
N VAL A 114 21.27 -14.14 23.09
CA VAL A 114 21.98 -12.98 23.63
C VAL A 114 21.65 -11.76 22.79
N ARG A 115 21.72 -10.59 23.44
CA ARG A 115 21.66 -9.29 22.79
C ARG A 115 22.95 -8.53 23.10
N THR A 116 23.61 -8.05 22.07
CA THR A 116 24.80 -7.21 22.22
C THR A 116 24.55 -5.82 21.66
N THR A 117 24.78 -4.79 22.47
CA THR A 117 24.69 -3.38 22.07
C THR A 117 26.10 -2.83 21.86
N TYR A 118 26.33 -2.24 20.68
CA TYR A 118 27.62 -1.71 20.23
C TYR A 118 27.53 -0.19 19.99
N TRP A 119 28.58 0.54 20.35
CA TRP A 119 28.81 1.92 19.89
C TRP A 119 30.29 2.28 19.96
N GLY A 120 30.74 3.19 19.11
CA GLY A 120 32.11 3.69 19.04
C GLY A 120 32.31 4.99 19.80
N VAL A 121 33.37 5.06 20.60
CA VAL A 121 33.86 6.27 21.25
C VAL A 121 35.17 6.68 20.59
N LEU A 122 35.20 7.89 20.06
CA LEU A 122 36.37 8.45 19.38
C LEU A 122 37.46 8.82 20.41
N GLU A 123 38.61 8.19 20.27
CA GLU A 123 39.85 8.56 20.93
C GLU A 123 40.74 9.37 19.96
N ALA A 124 42.00 9.64 20.31
CA ALA A 124 42.84 10.60 19.57
C ALA A 124 43.03 10.25 18.08
N ASP A 125 43.21 8.97 17.75
CA ASP A 125 43.56 8.46 16.43
C ASP A 125 42.79 7.17 16.01
N HIS A 126 42.01 6.61 16.92
CA HIS A 126 41.22 5.40 16.72
C HIS A 126 39.85 5.54 17.37
N THR A 127 38.94 4.63 17.03
CA THR A 127 37.64 4.51 17.70
C THR A 127 37.65 3.27 18.57
N GLN A 128 37.43 3.46 19.87
CA GLN A 128 37.20 2.37 20.80
C GLN A 128 35.73 1.94 20.72
N VAL A 129 35.48 0.74 20.21
CA VAL A 129 34.14 0.16 20.14
C VAL A 129 33.84 -0.53 21.46
N ARG A 130 32.73 -0.15 22.10
CA ARG A 130 32.24 -0.75 23.34
C ARG A 130 31.08 -1.69 23.03
N ALA A 131 31.09 -2.88 23.63
CA ALA A 131 30.07 -3.91 23.47
C ALA A 131 29.55 -4.40 24.82
N PHE A 132 28.23 -4.33 25.00
CA PHE A 132 27.55 -4.80 26.20
C PHE A 132 26.64 -5.96 25.83
N THR A 133 26.89 -7.14 26.40
CA THR A 133 26.15 -8.36 26.07
C THR A 133 25.27 -8.80 27.24
N GLU A 134 23.98 -8.92 26.97
CA GLU A 134 22.98 -9.42 27.91
C GLU A 134 22.38 -10.75 27.45
N SER A 135 22.02 -11.58 28.43
CA SER A 135 21.36 -12.86 28.22
C SER A 135 19.84 -12.70 28.14
N LEU A 136 19.23 -13.30 27.11
CA LEU A 136 17.80 -13.26 26.86
C LEU A 136 17.14 -14.63 27.10
N ASP A 137 15.88 -14.61 27.54
CA ASP A 137 15.02 -15.78 27.63
C ASP A 137 14.49 -16.21 26.25
N SER A 138 13.74 -17.32 26.22
CA SER A 138 13.10 -17.83 24.99
C SER A 138 12.09 -16.86 24.35
N ARG A 139 11.61 -15.85 25.10
CA ARG A 139 10.70 -14.81 24.64
C ARG A 139 11.43 -13.53 24.21
N GLY A 140 12.76 -13.48 24.32
CA GLY A 140 13.59 -12.31 23.99
C GLY A 140 13.59 -11.22 25.05
N LYS A 141 13.19 -11.54 26.29
CA LYS A 141 13.30 -10.64 27.44
C LYS A 141 14.61 -10.90 28.18
N ALA A 142 15.19 -9.84 28.74
CA ALA A 142 16.37 -9.98 29.59
C ALA A 142 16.08 -10.93 30.77
N VAL A 143 16.99 -11.86 31.05
CA VAL A 143 16.87 -12.78 32.18
C VAL A 143 17.28 -12.04 33.46
N PRO A 144 16.36 -11.79 34.40
CA PRO A 144 16.70 -11.09 35.65
C PRO A 144 17.68 -11.93 36.47
N GLY A 145 18.83 -11.36 36.84
CA GLY A 145 19.84 -12.02 37.66
C GLY A 145 20.84 -12.91 36.90
N ALA A 146 20.78 -12.96 35.56
CA ALA A 146 21.89 -13.50 34.77
C ALA A 146 23.11 -12.57 34.88
N GLU A 147 24.32 -13.11 35.06
CA GLU A 147 25.55 -12.31 35.06
C GLU A 147 25.65 -11.55 33.74
N ALA A 148 25.64 -10.22 33.81
CA ALA A 148 25.94 -9.39 32.65
C ALA A 148 27.37 -9.72 32.22
N HIS A 149 27.57 -10.04 30.94
CA HIS A 149 28.93 -10.24 30.44
C HIS A 149 29.70 -8.94 30.64
N ALA A 150 30.96 -9.05 31.09
CA ALA A 150 31.83 -7.90 31.22
C ALA A 150 31.87 -7.13 29.89
N PRO A 151 31.80 -5.78 29.92
CA PRO A 151 31.85 -4.99 28.70
C PRO A 151 33.14 -5.29 27.94
N ILE A 152 33.01 -5.61 26.65
CA ILE A 152 34.14 -5.89 25.77
C ILE A 152 34.45 -4.59 25.02
N THR A 153 35.71 -4.19 25.01
CA THR A 153 36.19 -3.03 24.27
C THR A 153 37.33 -3.42 23.34
N TRP A 154 37.37 -2.84 22.14
CA TRP A 154 38.47 -3.01 21.20
C TRP A 154 38.63 -1.78 20.31
N ASP A 155 39.81 -1.64 19.75
CA ASP A 155 40.17 -0.45 18.97
C ASP A 155 40.05 -0.73 17.47
N VAL A 156 39.46 0.22 16.76
CA VAL A 156 39.33 0.21 15.31
C VAL A 156 40.00 1.47 14.75
N PRO A 157 40.85 1.36 13.71
CA PRO A 157 41.54 2.51 13.15
C PRO A 157 40.57 3.59 12.64
N GLY A 158 40.92 4.86 12.88
CA GLY A 158 40.20 6.01 12.37
C GLY A 158 38.89 6.33 13.11
N ALA A 159 38.22 7.39 12.65
CA ALA A 159 36.94 7.84 13.18
C ALA A 159 35.79 7.11 12.47
N LEU A 160 35.13 6.21 13.21
CA LEU A 160 33.99 5.46 12.68
C LEU A 160 32.77 6.35 12.51
N THR A 161 31.99 6.07 11.47
CA THR A 161 30.75 6.77 11.11
C THR A 161 29.53 5.84 11.21
N GLY A 162 29.72 4.52 11.17
CA GLY A 162 28.65 3.53 11.28
C GLY A 162 29.15 2.12 11.58
N LEU A 163 28.26 1.30 12.16
CA LEU A 163 28.48 -0.12 12.45
C LEU A 163 27.33 -0.93 11.84
N TYR A 164 27.65 -2.06 11.20
CA TYR A 164 26.68 -2.96 10.59
C TYR A 164 27.00 -4.41 10.98
N ALA A 165 25.96 -5.21 11.22
CA ALA A 165 26.12 -6.63 11.49
C ALA A 165 26.12 -7.44 10.19
N LEU A 166 26.99 -8.44 10.12
CA LEU A 166 26.98 -9.47 9.08
C LEU A 166 26.26 -10.72 9.60
N GLY A 167 25.78 -11.52 8.65
CA GLY A 167 24.90 -12.66 8.93
C GLY A 167 25.55 -13.77 9.76
N ASP A 168 26.86 -13.89 9.66
CA ASP A 168 27.71 -14.85 10.35
C ASP A 168 28.22 -14.36 11.72
N GLY A 169 27.83 -13.15 12.15
CA GLY A 169 28.23 -12.57 13.43
C GLY A 169 29.44 -11.64 13.37
N ARG A 170 30.11 -11.51 12.23
CA ARG A 170 31.13 -10.47 12.01
C ARG A 170 30.49 -9.07 11.97
N LEU A 171 31.30 -8.04 12.16
CA LEU A 171 30.86 -6.64 12.03
C LEU A 171 31.57 -5.95 10.86
N LEU A 172 30.85 -5.04 10.21
CA LEU A 172 31.41 -4.10 9.25
C LEU A 172 31.39 -2.70 9.89
N ALA A 173 32.52 -2.03 9.92
CA ALA A 173 32.63 -0.68 10.46
C ALA A 173 33.00 0.31 9.35
N ALA A 174 32.14 1.31 9.13
CA ALA A 174 32.43 2.42 8.23
C ALA A 174 33.26 3.47 8.95
N ALA A 175 34.34 3.89 8.31
CA ALA A 175 35.18 5.02 8.67
C ALA A 175 35.21 6.02 7.52
N GLN A 176 35.71 7.23 7.77
CA GLN A 176 35.90 8.22 6.69
C GLN A 176 36.84 7.68 5.61
N GLY A 177 36.27 7.33 4.46
CA GLY A 177 36.98 6.82 3.29
C GLY A 177 37.46 5.37 3.36
N ALA A 178 37.06 4.62 4.39
CA ALA A 178 37.43 3.21 4.55
C ALA A 178 36.31 2.36 5.16
N LEU A 179 36.35 1.06 4.90
CA LEU A 179 35.53 0.05 5.55
C LEU A 179 36.41 -1.00 6.21
N HIS A 180 36.15 -1.31 7.46
CA HIS A 180 36.84 -2.34 8.22
C HIS A 180 35.92 -3.54 8.45
N LEU A 181 36.40 -4.72 8.08
CA LEU A 181 35.78 -5.99 8.42
C LEU A 181 36.33 -6.44 9.78
N ILE A 182 35.46 -6.69 10.74
CA ILE A 182 35.81 -7.07 12.11
C ILE A 182 35.32 -8.50 12.35
N SER A 183 36.14 -9.33 12.98
CA SER A 183 35.77 -10.68 13.43
C SER A 183 34.58 -10.66 14.40
N ASP A 184 34.04 -11.83 14.69
CA ASP A 184 32.98 -11.97 15.70
C ASP A 184 33.47 -11.43 17.06
N PRO A 185 32.88 -10.34 17.60
CA PRO A 185 33.34 -9.74 18.85
C PRO A 185 33.22 -10.65 20.07
N LEU A 186 32.31 -11.63 20.05
CA LEU A 186 32.18 -12.59 21.16
C LEU A 186 33.24 -13.71 21.11
N ALA A 187 33.91 -13.91 19.97
CA ALA A 187 35.02 -14.84 19.83
C ALA A 187 36.40 -14.17 19.95
N GLY A 188 36.43 -12.84 20.04
CA GLY A 188 37.64 -12.01 20.04
C GLY A 188 37.64 -11.07 18.85
N ALA A 189 37.37 -9.78 19.11
CA ALA A 189 37.30 -8.74 18.09
C ALA A 189 38.69 -8.38 17.55
N GLN A 190 38.88 -8.50 16.24
CA GLN A 190 40.06 -8.12 15.48
C GLN A 190 39.65 -7.62 14.10
N VAL A 191 40.39 -6.64 13.57
CA VAL A 191 40.21 -6.17 12.19
C VAL A 191 40.79 -7.22 11.24
N LEU A 192 39.93 -7.86 10.46
CA LEU A 192 40.28 -8.90 9.49
C LEU A 192 40.75 -8.32 8.16
N ALA A 193 40.10 -7.26 7.69
CA ALA A 193 40.41 -6.62 6.41
C ALA A 193 40.00 -5.15 6.42
N THR A 194 40.66 -4.34 5.59
CA THR A 194 40.31 -2.94 5.36
C THR A 194 40.20 -2.66 3.87
N HIS A 195 39.08 -2.11 3.43
CA HIS A 195 38.90 -1.56 2.09
C HIS A 195 38.99 -0.04 2.14
N THR A 196 39.87 0.55 1.33
CA THR A 196 40.11 2.00 1.26
C THR A 196 39.69 2.56 -0.10
N GLY A 197 39.49 3.88 -0.17
CA GLY A 197 39.16 4.57 -1.42
C GLY A 197 37.67 4.80 -1.63
N LEU A 198 36.89 4.71 -0.55
CA LEU A 198 35.51 5.16 -0.55
C LEU A 198 35.45 6.68 -0.39
N PRO A 199 34.38 7.35 -0.84
CA PRO A 199 34.14 8.73 -0.47
C PRO A 199 33.94 8.86 1.05
N ALA A 200 34.30 10.02 1.60
CA ALA A 200 34.15 10.29 3.03
C ALA A 200 32.67 10.39 3.47
N ASP A 201 31.80 10.87 2.58
CA ASP A 201 30.40 11.15 2.83
C ASP A 201 29.49 10.04 2.26
N LEU A 202 29.04 9.14 3.14
CA LEU A 202 28.15 8.05 2.81
C LEU A 202 26.69 8.49 3.01
N HIS A 203 25.85 8.32 1.97
CA HIS A 203 24.41 8.65 2.03
C HIS A 203 23.55 7.47 2.45
N ASP A 204 23.83 6.29 1.90
CA ASP A 204 23.11 5.07 2.23
C ASP A 204 24.03 3.86 2.16
N VAL A 205 23.88 2.93 3.11
CA VAL A 205 24.61 1.68 3.17
C VAL A 205 23.62 0.54 3.41
N GLN A 206 23.56 -0.39 2.48
CA GLN A 206 22.72 -1.58 2.54
C GLN A 206 23.59 -2.83 2.61
N VAL A 207 23.26 -3.74 3.53
CA VAL A 207 23.99 -5.00 3.74
C VAL A 207 23.02 -6.16 3.63
N TRP A 208 23.35 -7.15 2.80
CA TRP A 208 22.58 -8.38 2.67
C TRP A 208 23.47 -9.60 2.43
N ASP A 209 22.86 -10.78 2.54
CA ASP A 209 23.52 -12.06 2.33
C ASP A 209 23.28 -12.55 0.90
N ALA A 210 24.36 -12.96 0.21
CA ALA A 210 24.27 -13.46 -1.16
C ALA A 210 24.18 -14.99 -1.22
N ASP A 211 24.87 -15.73 -0.35
CA ASP A 211 24.96 -17.21 -0.42
C ASP A 211 25.39 -17.88 0.91
N GLY A 212 25.18 -17.24 2.07
CA GLY A 212 25.56 -17.76 3.39
C GLY A 212 27.05 -17.72 3.72
N THR A 213 27.93 -17.63 2.72
CA THR A 213 29.39 -17.45 2.88
C THR A 213 29.89 -16.07 2.43
N ALA A 214 29.09 -15.34 1.66
CA ALA A 214 29.44 -14.04 1.11
C ALA A 214 28.37 -12.99 1.43
N HIS A 215 28.81 -11.83 1.90
CA HIS A 215 27.94 -10.69 2.16
C HIS A 215 28.13 -9.62 1.09
N VAL A 216 27.06 -8.94 0.71
CA VAL A 216 27.10 -7.85 -0.26
C VAL A 216 26.74 -6.55 0.45
N VAL A 217 27.56 -5.53 0.24
CA VAL A 217 27.42 -4.19 0.78
C VAL A 217 27.28 -3.23 -0.39
N ALA A 218 26.13 -2.59 -0.54
CA ALA A 218 25.98 -1.47 -1.46
C ALA A 218 26.08 -0.14 -0.71
N ILE A 219 26.84 0.77 -1.29
CA ILE A 219 27.15 2.08 -0.71
C ILE A 219 26.84 3.13 -1.76
N ALA A 220 25.93 4.04 -1.41
CA ALA A 220 25.69 5.25 -2.17
C ALA A 220 26.40 6.37 -1.44
N ALA A 221 27.27 7.04 -2.17
CA ALA A 221 28.02 8.17 -1.68
C ALA A 221 28.00 9.27 -2.75
N THR A 222 28.25 10.50 -2.34
CA THR A 222 28.26 11.61 -3.29
C THR A 222 29.61 12.26 -3.31
N THR A 223 30.02 12.66 -4.50
CA THR A 223 31.17 13.50 -4.73
C THR A 223 30.72 14.75 -5.47
N ASP A 224 31.64 15.69 -5.59
CA ASP A 224 31.52 16.90 -6.40
C ASP A 224 31.27 16.61 -7.90
N LYS A 225 31.41 15.35 -8.35
CA LYS A 225 31.21 14.90 -9.75
C LYS A 225 30.04 13.92 -9.94
N GLY A 226 29.21 13.71 -8.91
CA GLY A 226 27.99 12.92 -9.00
C GLY A 226 27.83 11.86 -7.91
N ALA A 227 26.90 10.93 -8.11
CA ALA A 227 26.60 9.86 -7.17
C ALA A 227 27.45 8.62 -7.48
N HIS A 228 28.24 8.17 -6.52
CA HIS A 228 29.04 6.96 -6.59
C HIS A 228 28.30 5.81 -5.93
N LEU A 229 28.19 4.71 -6.66
CA LEU A 229 27.71 3.44 -6.15
C LEU A 229 28.87 2.46 -6.07
N SER A 230 29.17 1.98 -4.87
CA SER A 230 30.15 0.92 -4.64
C SER A 230 29.43 -0.33 -4.14
N LEU A 231 29.64 -1.45 -4.82
CA LEU A 231 29.17 -2.75 -4.40
C LEU A 231 30.38 -3.59 -3.95
N LEU A 232 30.39 -3.98 -2.70
CA LEU A 232 31.46 -4.77 -2.10
C LEU A 232 30.93 -6.15 -1.75
N ARG A 233 31.55 -7.19 -2.30
CA ARG A 233 31.38 -8.57 -1.86
C ARG A 233 32.44 -8.89 -0.83
N VAL A 234 32.01 -9.30 0.35
CA VAL A 234 32.86 -9.71 1.47
C VAL A 234 32.99 -11.23 1.45
N GLU A 235 34.20 -11.75 1.25
CA GLU A 235 34.54 -13.18 1.23
C GLU A 235 35.61 -13.47 2.29
N GLU A 236 35.33 -14.31 3.29
CA GLU A 236 36.21 -14.76 4.40
C GLU A 236 37.04 -13.68 5.14
N ALA A 237 38.02 -13.07 4.49
CA ALA A 237 38.83 -11.96 5.02
C ALA A 237 39.24 -10.97 3.92
N SER A 238 38.42 -10.80 2.89
CA SER A 238 38.73 -9.96 1.74
C SER A 238 37.49 -9.23 1.21
N PHE A 239 37.74 -8.14 0.49
CA PHE A 239 36.73 -7.37 -0.23
C PHE A 239 36.98 -7.49 -1.73
N ARG A 240 35.92 -7.85 -2.48
CA ARG A 240 35.87 -7.64 -3.93
C ARG A 240 34.94 -6.47 -4.20
N ALA A 241 35.42 -5.48 -4.95
CA ALA A 241 34.68 -4.26 -5.21
C ALA A 241 34.30 -4.15 -6.69
N ALA A 242 33.04 -3.82 -6.95
CA ALA A 242 32.57 -3.29 -8.22
C ALA A 242 32.08 -1.88 -7.98
N GLN A 243 32.55 -0.91 -8.77
CA GLN A 243 32.18 0.50 -8.63
C GLN A 243 31.54 1.01 -9.91
N GLY A 244 30.58 1.90 -9.75
CA GLY A 244 29.91 2.62 -10.82
C GLY A 244 29.61 4.04 -10.37
N THR A 245 29.65 4.98 -11.30
CA THR A 245 29.35 6.38 -11.01
C THR A 245 28.23 6.82 -11.92
N LEU A 246 27.20 7.41 -11.34
CA LEU A 246 26.19 8.16 -12.06
C LEU A 246 26.72 9.61 -12.20
N PRO A 247 27.18 10.01 -13.40
CA PRO A 247 27.64 11.38 -13.61
C PRO A 247 26.45 12.32 -13.46
N LEU A 248 26.60 13.29 -12.57
CA LEU A 248 25.65 14.37 -12.37
C LEU A 248 26.43 15.67 -12.42
N ASP A 249 25.91 16.66 -13.13
CA ASP A 249 26.55 17.97 -13.27
C ASP A 249 26.46 18.82 -11.99
N GLU A 250 25.89 18.27 -10.91
CA GLU A 250 25.43 19.01 -9.76
C GLU A 250 25.64 18.28 -8.43
N ALA A 251 25.69 19.07 -7.36
CA ALA A 251 25.76 18.56 -6.00
C ALA A 251 24.46 17.82 -5.62
N VAL A 252 24.63 16.68 -4.96
CA VAL A 252 23.54 15.82 -4.53
C VAL A 252 23.12 16.15 -3.10
N VAL A 253 21.82 16.17 -2.85
CA VAL A 253 21.19 16.44 -1.55
C VAL A 253 20.97 15.15 -0.77
N SER A 254 20.40 14.13 -1.41
CA SER A 254 20.10 12.83 -0.79
C SER A 254 20.22 11.72 -1.81
N CYS A 255 20.71 10.55 -1.38
CA CYS A 255 20.58 9.30 -2.12
C CYS A 255 19.84 8.26 -1.30
N ALA A 256 19.19 7.30 -1.97
CA ALA A 256 18.65 6.10 -1.35
C ALA A 256 18.95 4.89 -2.22
N LEU A 257 19.27 3.77 -1.58
CA LEU A 257 19.54 2.49 -2.24
C LEU A 257 18.49 1.45 -1.89
N GLU A 258 18.21 0.62 -2.89
CA GLU A 258 17.41 -0.58 -2.74
C GLU A 258 18.27 -1.83 -3.01
N GLN A 259 18.01 -2.91 -2.30
CA GLN A 259 18.87 -4.10 -2.23
C GLN A 259 18.91 -4.92 -3.54
N HIS A 260 17.92 -4.73 -4.43
CA HIS A 260 17.69 -5.53 -5.62
C HIS A 260 17.90 -4.76 -6.94
N GLY A 261 18.37 -3.51 -6.88
CA GLY A 261 18.84 -2.84 -8.09
C GLY A 261 18.36 -1.42 -8.32
N SER A 262 17.71 -0.75 -7.36
CA SER A 262 17.28 0.65 -7.57
C SER A 262 18.16 1.64 -6.81
N LEU A 263 18.51 2.76 -7.44
CA LEU A 263 19.19 3.91 -6.85
C LEU A 263 18.37 5.17 -7.16
N ALA A 264 18.03 5.93 -6.13
CA ALA A 264 17.41 7.25 -6.27
C ALA A 264 18.35 8.33 -5.76
N VAL A 265 18.47 9.43 -6.50
CA VAL A 265 19.37 10.55 -6.21
C VAL A 265 18.63 11.85 -6.39
N LEU A 266 18.62 12.72 -5.38
CA LEU A 266 18.03 14.06 -5.46
C LEU A 266 19.12 15.12 -5.54
N THR A 267 19.12 15.95 -6.58
CA THR A 267 20.10 17.04 -6.76
C THR A 267 19.71 18.33 -6.04
N ARG A 268 20.65 19.26 -5.92
CA ARG A 268 20.43 20.60 -5.33
C ARG A 268 19.42 21.44 -6.12
N HIS A 269 19.31 21.27 -7.43
CA HIS A 269 18.24 21.92 -8.22
C HIS A 269 16.92 21.15 -8.22
N HIS A 270 16.74 20.27 -7.23
CA HIS A 270 15.49 19.55 -7.00
C HIS A 270 15.12 18.61 -8.14
N VAL A 271 16.09 18.00 -8.81
CA VAL A 271 15.84 16.94 -9.80
C VAL A 271 16.02 15.58 -9.13
N LEU A 272 14.98 14.76 -9.17
CA LEU A 272 15.01 13.37 -8.71
C LEU A 272 15.43 12.47 -9.88
N HIS A 273 16.62 11.87 -9.77
CA HIS A 273 17.10 10.85 -10.67
C HIS A 273 16.82 9.46 -10.10
N THR A 274 16.22 8.58 -10.89
CA THR A 274 16.05 7.16 -10.56
C THR A 274 16.76 6.32 -11.59
N VAL A 275 17.62 5.40 -11.15
CA VAL A 275 18.42 4.54 -12.01
C VAL A 275 18.41 3.11 -11.49
N SER A 276 18.29 2.16 -12.41
CA SER A 276 18.47 0.74 -12.10
C SER A 276 19.93 0.34 -12.25
N TRP A 277 20.42 -0.53 -11.38
CA TRP A 277 21.79 -1.03 -11.37
C TRP A 277 21.81 -2.56 -11.35
N ARG A 278 22.80 -3.12 -12.02
CA ARG A 278 23.03 -4.57 -12.11
C ARG A 278 24.51 -4.89 -12.14
N VAL A 279 24.87 -6.06 -11.63
CA VAL A 279 26.25 -6.56 -11.69
C VAL A 279 26.36 -7.52 -12.85
N LYS A 280 27.28 -7.24 -13.78
CA LYS A 280 27.59 -8.10 -14.93
C LYS A 280 29.11 -8.22 -15.06
N ASP A 281 29.63 -9.44 -15.06
CA ASP A 281 31.06 -9.74 -15.21
C ASP A 281 31.94 -8.98 -14.18
N ASP A 282 31.54 -8.99 -12.89
CA ASP A 282 32.17 -8.23 -11.79
C ASP A 282 32.25 -6.71 -12.00
N ARG A 283 31.47 -6.17 -12.94
CA ARG A 283 31.32 -4.74 -13.16
C ARG A 283 29.90 -4.29 -12.82
N LEU A 284 29.82 -3.10 -12.23
CA LEU A 284 28.56 -2.45 -11.95
C LEU A 284 28.11 -1.69 -13.20
N VAL A 285 26.93 -2.05 -13.72
CA VAL A 285 26.30 -1.39 -14.86
C VAL A 285 25.09 -0.62 -14.34
N LEU A 286 25.10 0.68 -14.58
CA LEU A 286 23.96 1.58 -14.35
C LEU A 286 23.19 1.71 -15.67
N ASP A 287 21.88 1.54 -15.63
CA ASP A 287 21.02 1.80 -16.78
C ASP A 287 20.86 3.32 -17.01
N GLU A 288 20.14 3.73 -18.06
CA GLU A 288 19.92 5.17 -18.31
C GLU A 288 19.10 5.79 -17.16
N PRO A 289 19.57 6.90 -16.57
CA PRO A 289 18.87 7.54 -15.46
C PRO A 289 17.61 8.25 -15.96
N HIS A 290 16.50 7.98 -15.29
CA HIS A 290 15.27 8.76 -15.46
C HIS A 290 15.29 9.97 -14.53
N ALA A 291 14.85 11.14 -15.00
CA ALA A 291 14.96 12.41 -14.27
C ALA A 291 13.61 13.12 -14.17
N VAL A 292 13.21 13.46 -12.95
CA VAL A 292 11.96 14.14 -12.64
C VAL A 292 12.26 15.47 -11.93
N PRO A 293 11.96 16.63 -12.54
CA PRO A 293 12.18 17.91 -11.90
C PRO A 293 11.08 18.21 -10.87
N LEU A 294 11.48 18.47 -9.64
CA LEU A 294 10.61 18.79 -8.51
C LEU A 294 10.59 20.30 -8.22
N ARG A 295 9.55 20.76 -7.51
CA ARG A 295 9.50 22.12 -6.99
C ARG A 295 10.67 22.39 -6.02
N PRO A 296 10.99 23.66 -5.73
CA PRO A 296 11.98 24.00 -4.72
C PRO A 296 11.65 23.44 -3.33
N LEU A 297 12.61 22.72 -2.75
CA LEU A 297 12.55 22.09 -1.42
C LEU A 297 13.62 22.70 -0.50
N GLU A 298 13.32 22.95 0.78
CA GLU A 298 14.33 23.43 1.73
C GLU A 298 15.26 22.31 2.20
N GLU A 299 14.70 21.12 2.37
CA GLU A 299 15.40 19.91 2.79
C GLU A 299 14.61 18.70 2.30
N ALA A 300 15.28 17.62 1.94
CA ALA A 300 14.62 16.39 1.52
C ALA A 300 15.49 15.17 1.80
N ARG A 301 14.83 14.07 2.16
CA ARG A 301 15.46 12.77 2.37
C ARG A 301 14.69 11.66 1.68
N LEU A 302 15.44 10.76 1.07
CA LEU A 302 14.96 9.63 0.30
C LEU A 302 15.15 8.34 1.09
N VAL A 303 14.17 7.44 1.08
CA VAL A 303 14.27 6.07 1.61
C VAL A 303 13.43 5.12 0.78
N TYR A 304 14.00 4.02 0.31
CA TYR A 304 13.21 2.96 -0.33
C TYR A 304 12.43 2.13 0.69
N VAL A 305 11.11 2.05 0.50
CA VAL A 305 10.21 1.19 1.29
C VAL A 305 9.92 -0.12 0.56
N SER A 306 10.02 -0.12 -0.78
CA SER A 306 9.99 -1.32 -1.61
C SER A 306 10.78 -1.07 -2.92
N PRO A 307 11.00 -2.10 -3.77
CA PRO A 307 11.77 -1.98 -5.02
C PRO A 307 11.37 -0.82 -5.95
N SER A 308 10.08 -0.50 -5.99
CA SER A 308 9.52 0.57 -6.84
C SER A 308 8.88 1.72 -6.05
N HIS A 309 9.02 1.72 -4.72
CA HIS A 309 8.36 2.72 -3.88
C HIS A 309 9.38 3.46 -3.03
N LEU A 310 9.53 4.74 -3.36
CA LEU A 310 10.40 5.68 -2.70
C LEU A 310 9.58 6.54 -1.74
N LEU A 311 9.94 6.50 -0.47
CA LEU A 311 9.45 7.49 0.49
C LEU A 311 10.37 8.71 0.42
N MET A 312 9.77 9.86 0.16
CA MET A 312 10.44 11.15 0.17
C MET A 312 9.87 12.01 1.30
N VAL A 313 10.71 12.36 2.27
CA VAL A 313 10.34 13.27 3.37
C VAL A 313 10.96 14.63 3.08
N VAL A 314 10.11 15.64 2.91
CA VAL A 314 10.52 16.98 2.46
C VAL A 314 10.10 18.05 3.47
N ALA A 315 10.94 19.07 3.61
CA ALA A 315 10.55 20.36 4.18
C ALA A 315 10.28 21.34 3.05
N VAL A 316 9.10 21.95 3.07
CA VAL A 316 8.70 22.97 2.09
C VAL A 316 8.88 24.35 2.72
N PRO A 317 9.43 25.34 1.99
CA PRO A 317 9.55 26.70 2.50
C PRO A 317 8.18 27.26 2.88
N ALA A 318 8.05 27.70 4.13
CA ALA A 318 6.88 28.37 4.69
C ALA A 318 7.35 29.54 5.58
N ASP A 319 6.45 30.49 5.90
CA ASP A 319 6.79 31.66 6.72
C ASP A 319 7.61 31.27 7.96
N ALA A 320 8.63 32.08 8.28
CA ALA A 320 9.79 31.77 9.15
C ALA A 320 9.50 31.14 10.53
N GLU A 321 8.25 31.15 11.01
CA GLU A 321 7.83 30.56 12.28
C GLU A 321 7.10 29.21 12.17
N ARG A 322 6.65 28.79 10.98
CA ARG A 322 5.85 27.56 10.77
C ARG A 322 6.27 26.79 9.53
N ALA A 323 7.38 26.06 9.60
CA ALA A 323 7.75 25.12 8.55
C ALA A 323 6.75 23.95 8.48
N ARG A 324 6.56 23.40 7.28
CA ARG A 324 5.77 22.17 7.07
C ARG A 324 6.67 21.08 6.55
N ALA A 325 6.61 19.91 7.18
CA ALA A 325 7.17 18.69 6.62
C ALA A 325 6.07 17.88 5.95
N SER A 326 6.40 17.27 4.83
CA SER A 326 5.52 16.38 4.07
C SER A 326 6.24 15.08 3.80
N ALA A 327 5.56 13.96 3.96
CA ALA A 327 6.04 12.66 3.52
C ALA A 327 5.22 12.19 2.32
N LEU A 328 5.92 11.79 1.27
CA LEU A 328 5.38 11.44 -0.03
C LEU A 328 5.79 10.02 -0.36
N LEU A 329 4.80 9.16 -0.61
CA LEU A 329 5.04 7.83 -1.14
C LEU A 329 5.01 7.90 -2.68
N TRP A 330 6.19 7.91 -3.28
CA TRP A 330 6.41 8.04 -4.71
C TRP A 330 6.61 6.66 -5.35
N ASP A 331 5.82 6.37 -6.39
CA ASP A 331 6.02 5.20 -7.25
C ASP A 331 7.02 5.58 -8.35
N THR A 332 8.20 4.94 -8.34
CA THR A 332 9.29 5.24 -9.29
C THR A 332 9.04 4.68 -10.69
N ASP A 333 8.12 3.72 -10.84
CA ASP A 333 7.79 3.14 -12.15
C ASP A 333 6.72 3.98 -12.86
N LEU A 334 5.85 4.64 -12.09
CA LEU A 334 4.71 5.42 -12.60
C LEU A 334 4.89 6.94 -12.48
N ASP A 335 5.96 7.40 -11.84
CA ASP A 335 6.20 8.80 -11.49
C ASP A 335 5.02 9.47 -10.79
N ALA A 336 4.42 8.76 -9.84
CA ALA A 336 3.18 9.16 -9.22
C ALA A 336 3.25 9.12 -7.69
N VAL A 337 2.74 10.18 -7.05
CA VAL A 337 2.55 10.23 -5.61
C VAL A 337 1.29 9.44 -5.24
N LEU A 338 1.49 8.26 -4.66
CA LEU A 338 0.43 7.33 -4.27
C LEU A 338 -0.24 7.71 -2.94
N ALA A 339 0.48 8.36 -2.03
CA ALA A 339 -0.01 8.84 -0.76
C ALA A 339 0.87 10.01 -0.26
N ALA A 340 0.27 10.93 0.49
CA ALA A 340 0.95 12.06 1.08
C ALA A 340 0.38 12.36 2.47
N THR A 341 1.23 12.75 3.42
CA THR A 341 0.80 13.36 4.69
C THR A 341 1.65 14.59 4.97
N GLU A 342 1.05 15.58 5.60
CA GLU A 342 1.73 16.81 6.02
C GLU A 342 1.60 16.99 7.53
N TRP A 343 2.62 17.58 8.16
CA TRP A 343 2.60 17.98 9.56
C TRP A 343 3.45 19.23 9.79
N SER A 344 3.14 19.96 10.86
CA SER A 344 3.87 21.17 11.25
C SER A 344 5.19 20.83 11.93
N VAL A 345 6.25 21.56 11.60
CA VAL A 345 7.57 21.46 12.22
C VAL A 345 8.04 22.85 12.69
N GLN A 346 8.87 22.89 13.73
CA GLN A 346 9.40 24.14 14.28
C GLN A 346 10.68 24.57 13.53
N GLY A 347 10.65 25.76 12.91
CA GLY A 347 11.78 26.32 12.17
C GLY A 347 12.20 25.48 10.95
N ALA A 348 13.29 25.84 10.29
CA ALA A 348 13.84 25.09 9.15
C ALA A 348 14.56 23.82 9.65
N PRO A 349 14.00 22.61 9.43
CA PRO A 349 14.58 21.39 9.96
C PRO A 349 15.60 20.80 8.97
N GLN A 350 16.62 20.18 9.53
CA GLN A 350 17.46 19.19 8.88
C GLN A 350 16.81 17.82 9.12
N ILE A 351 16.55 17.09 8.05
CA ILE A 351 15.80 15.84 8.09
C ILE A 351 16.79 14.69 7.96
N SER A 352 16.69 13.68 8.83
CA SER A 352 17.33 12.38 8.64
C SER A 352 16.28 11.29 8.69
N THR A 353 16.41 10.27 7.86
CA THR A 353 15.42 9.20 7.76
C THR A 353 16.08 7.83 7.74
N THR A 354 15.50 6.88 8.47
CA THR A 354 15.94 5.49 8.49
C THR A 354 14.77 4.54 8.45
N ARG A 355 14.84 3.52 7.62
CA ARG A 355 13.81 2.48 7.58
C ARG A 355 13.84 1.65 8.87
N ALA A 356 12.80 1.74 9.69
CA ALA A 356 12.72 1.02 10.96
C ALA A 356 12.24 -0.43 10.77
N MET A 357 11.14 -0.57 10.04
CA MET A 357 10.38 -1.80 9.84
C MET A 357 9.76 -1.80 8.45
N ASP A 358 9.16 -2.92 8.04
CA ASP A 358 8.35 -2.98 6.81
C ASP A 358 7.15 -2.02 6.82
N GLY A 359 6.73 -1.59 8.02
CA GLY A 359 5.59 -0.70 8.23
C GLY A 359 5.93 0.70 8.75
N TYR A 360 7.20 1.01 9.02
CA TYR A 360 7.58 2.27 9.69
C TYR A 360 8.93 2.80 9.20
N VAL A 361 9.02 4.11 9.04
CA VAL A 361 10.27 4.85 8.78
C VAL A 361 10.47 5.86 9.91
N PHE A 362 11.66 5.89 10.51
CA PHE A 362 12.01 6.94 11.45
C PHE A 362 12.37 8.21 10.72
N VAL A 363 11.85 9.31 11.23
CA VAL A 363 12.13 10.67 10.77
C VAL A 363 12.69 11.42 11.96
N GLN A 364 13.95 11.81 11.88
CA GLN A 364 14.60 12.70 12.81
C GLN A 364 14.62 14.11 12.21
N LEU A 365 14.13 15.08 12.99
CA LEU A 365 14.10 16.49 12.62
C LEU A 365 14.97 17.26 13.61
N ASP A 366 16.06 17.80 13.09
CA ASP A 366 17.03 18.61 13.84
C ASP A 366 16.94 20.09 13.40
N PRO A 367 17.09 21.07 14.29
CA PRO A 367 17.07 22.48 13.91
C PRO A 367 18.37 22.90 13.19
N LYS A 368 18.29 23.53 12.00
CA LYS A 368 19.48 23.93 11.22
C LYS A 368 20.42 24.96 11.89
N ALA A 369 19.89 25.86 12.74
CA ALA A 369 20.67 27.02 13.25
C ALA A 369 20.37 27.46 14.69
N SER A 370 19.33 26.92 15.35
CA SER A 370 18.90 27.41 16.65
C SER A 370 19.44 26.57 17.80
N ARG A 371 20.23 27.18 18.69
CA ARG A 371 20.69 26.58 19.97
C ARG A 371 19.55 26.32 20.97
N THR A 372 18.33 26.77 20.68
CA THR A 372 17.14 26.56 21.51
C THR A 372 16.14 25.58 20.87
N GLY A 373 16.42 25.07 19.67
CA GLY A 373 15.56 24.12 18.99
C GLY A 373 15.58 22.74 19.66
N LYS A 374 14.48 22.01 19.55
CA LYS A 374 14.38 20.63 20.04
C LYS A 374 14.57 19.67 18.87
N CYS A 375 15.37 18.63 19.08
CA CYS A 375 15.48 17.52 18.14
C CYS A 375 14.29 16.58 18.39
N THR A 376 13.59 16.20 17.32
CA THR A 376 12.43 15.31 17.42
C THR A 376 12.66 14.05 16.61
N VAL A 377 12.34 12.90 17.20
CA VAL A 377 12.35 11.61 16.51
C VAL A 377 10.91 11.13 16.44
N ALA A 378 10.44 10.85 15.23
CA ALA A 378 9.09 10.38 14.96
C ALA A 378 9.12 9.09 14.14
N ALA A 379 8.17 8.19 14.41
CA ALA A 379 7.89 7.02 13.59
C ALA A 379 6.80 7.36 12.59
N LEU A 380 7.11 7.32 11.30
CA LEU A 380 6.16 7.47 10.20
C LEU A 380 5.63 6.09 9.78
N PRO A 381 4.35 5.77 10.03
CA PRO A 381 3.78 4.50 9.58
C PRO A 381 3.51 4.55 8.07
N VAL A 382 4.01 3.55 7.35
CA VAL A 382 3.91 3.41 5.89
C VAL A 382 3.50 1.98 5.56
N SER A 383 2.48 1.81 4.72
CA SER A 383 2.04 0.49 4.23
C SER A 383 1.90 0.54 2.73
N VAL A 384 2.61 -0.36 2.04
CA VAL A 384 2.53 -0.52 0.58
C VAL A 384 1.95 -1.91 0.26
N PRO A 385 0.79 -2.00 -0.42
CA PRO A 385 0.22 -3.28 -0.80
C PRO A 385 1.03 -3.95 -1.92
N ALA A 386 1.25 -5.25 -1.82
CA ALA A 386 2.00 -6.00 -2.84
C ALA A 386 1.27 -6.12 -4.20
N THR A 387 -0.03 -5.82 -4.27
CA THR A 387 -0.83 -5.92 -5.51
C THR A 387 -1.89 -4.82 -5.59
N GLY A 388 -2.25 -4.40 -6.81
CA GLY A 388 -3.36 -3.46 -7.04
C GLY A 388 -2.96 -1.98 -7.12
N LEU A 389 -1.67 -1.67 -7.18
CA LEU A 389 -1.14 -0.31 -7.15
C LEU A 389 -1.57 0.57 -8.33
N LEU A 390 -1.72 0.00 -9.53
CA LEU A 390 -2.21 0.74 -10.71
C LEU A 390 -3.57 1.41 -10.47
N LEU A 391 -4.47 0.79 -9.69
CA LEU A 391 -5.76 1.40 -9.37
C LEU A 391 -5.61 2.64 -8.49
N HIS A 392 -4.59 2.68 -7.64
CA HIS A 392 -4.29 3.80 -6.76
C HIS A 392 -3.46 4.90 -7.43
N ALA A 393 -2.80 4.57 -8.54
CA ALA A 393 -2.16 5.54 -9.42
C ALA A 393 -3.17 6.27 -10.32
N LEU A 394 -4.35 5.70 -10.58
CA LEU A 394 -5.43 6.40 -11.30
C LEU A 394 -5.87 7.62 -10.48
N GLY A 395 -5.76 8.81 -11.09
CA GLY A 395 -6.04 10.09 -10.42
C GLY A 395 -4.92 10.59 -9.50
N ALA A 396 -3.76 9.93 -9.45
CA ALA A 396 -2.58 10.41 -8.71
C ALA A 396 -1.92 11.64 -9.35
N SER A 397 -2.29 12.00 -10.58
CA SER A 397 -1.79 13.20 -11.26
C SER A 397 -2.06 14.48 -10.46
N SER A 398 -3.26 14.61 -9.87
CA SER A 398 -3.63 15.75 -9.03
C SER A 398 -2.82 15.83 -7.73
N ARG A 399 -2.40 14.67 -7.19
CA ARG A 399 -1.54 14.56 -6.00
C ARG A 399 -0.06 14.77 -6.31
N THR A 400 0.36 14.48 -7.53
CA THR A 400 1.75 14.60 -8.00
C THR A 400 2.05 16.02 -8.49
N ALA A 401 1.09 16.67 -9.14
CA ALA A 401 1.22 18.01 -9.72
C ALA A 401 1.79 19.09 -8.77
N PRO A 402 1.42 19.13 -7.47
CA PRO A 402 1.97 20.12 -6.53
C PRO A 402 3.47 19.97 -6.24
N TRP A 403 4.09 18.85 -6.63
CA TRP A 403 5.48 18.51 -6.33
C TRP A 403 6.42 18.63 -7.52
N LEU A 404 5.89 18.77 -8.75
CA LEU A 404 6.67 18.90 -9.98
C LEU A 404 7.07 20.36 -10.23
N ALA A 405 8.26 20.58 -10.80
CA ALA A 405 8.79 21.93 -11.10
C ALA A 405 7.98 22.65 -12.18
N THR A 406 7.53 21.88 -13.17
CA THR A 406 6.54 22.27 -14.16
C THR A 406 5.32 21.41 -13.92
N PRO A 407 4.10 21.98 -13.82
CA PRO A 407 2.91 21.15 -13.89
C PRO A 407 3.02 20.32 -15.18
N PRO A 408 2.60 19.04 -15.18
CA PRO A 408 2.65 18.21 -16.37
C PRO A 408 2.03 19.01 -17.54
N PRO A 409 2.59 18.92 -18.76
CA PRO A 409 2.06 19.65 -19.91
C PRO A 409 0.55 19.49 -19.88
N GLU A 410 -0.17 20.61 -19.85
CA GLU A 410 -1.62 20.60 -19.69
C GLU A 410 -2.17 19.53 -20.63
N PRO A 411 -2.91 18.52 -20.12
CA PRO A 411 -3.46 17.51 -21.01
C PRO A 411 -4.28 18.27 -22.06
N MET A 412 -3.99 18.02 -23.35
CA MET A 412 -4.77 18.57 -24.47
C MET A 412 -6.26 18.32 -24.16
N GLY A 413 -6.96 19.34 -23.68
CA GLY A 413 -8.19 19.05 -22.95
C GLY A 413 -8.96 20.23 -22.36
N ARG A 414 -8.49 21.48 -22.46
CA ARG A 414 -9.46 22.58 -22.46
C ARG A 414 -10.12 22.57 -23.83
N ALA A 415 -11.41 22.30 -23.87
CA ALA A 415 -12.26 22.57 -25.02
C ALA A 415 -12.96 23.93 -24.80
N PRO A 416 -12.24 25.07 -24.92
CA PRO A 416 -12.84 26.39 -24.73
C PRO A 416 -14.01 26.61 -25.69
N ASP A 417 -13.92 26.04 -26.89
CA ASP A 417 -14.98 26.08 -27.91
C ASP A 417 -16.25 25.33 -27.47
N LEU A 418 -16.09 24.18 -26.81
CA LEU A 418 -17.21 23.42 -26.24
C LEU A 418 -17.83 24.18 -25.06
N MET A 419 -17.01 24.76 -24.20
CA MET A 419 -17.48 25.54 -23.05
C MET A 419 -18.21 26.83 -23.47
N ALA A 420 -17.75 27.48 -24.54
CA ALA A 420 -18.43 28.62 -25.15
C ALA A 420 -19.75 28.19 -25.84
N ALA A 421 -19.77 27.02 -26.48
CA ALA A 421 -20.97 26.47 -27.10
C ALA A 421 -22.04 26.06 -26.08
N LEU A 422 -21.64 25.49 -24.93
CA LEU A 422 -22.55 25.09 -23.85
C LEU A 422 -23.12 26.29 -23.09
N SER A 423 -22.36 27.38 -22.94
CA SER A 423 -22.82 28.61 -22.26
C SER A 423 -23.77 29.47 -23.10
N SER A 424 -23.85 29.23 -24.42
CA SER A 424 -24.75 29.93 -25.36
C SER A 424 -26.06 29.17 -25.64
N LEU A 425 -26.34 28.10 -24.89
CA LEU A 425 -27.52 27.26 -25.09
C LEU A 425 -28.83 27.94 -24.63
N PRO A 426 -29.98 27.58 -25.26
CA PRO A 426 -31.28 28.15 -24.93
C PRO A 426 -31.71 27.84 -23.47
N PRO A 427 -32.51 28.72 -22.84
CA PRO A 427 -32.92 28.56 -21.44
C PRO A 427 -34.02 27.50 -21.25
N ASP A 428 -34.76 27.15 -22.31
CA ASP A 428 -35.79 26.11 -22.26
C ASP A 428 -35.16 24.72 -22.04
N ALA A 429 -35.61 24.00 -21.03
CA ALA A 429 -34.94 22.80 -20.55
C ALA A 429 -35.00 21.62 -21.54
N SER A 430 -36.09 21.47 -22.30
CA SER A 430 -36.21 20.41 -23.31
C SER A 430 -35.34 20.70 -24.52
N SER A 431 -35.37 21.95 -25.00
CA SER A 431 -34.52 22.41 -26.11
C SER A 431 -33.04 22.38 -25.73
N ARG A 432 -32.71 22.70 -24.47
CA ARG A 432 -31.34 22.65 -23.92
C ARG A 432 -30.80 21.23 -23.88
N ALA A 433 -31.55 20.25 -23.36
CA ALA A 433 -31.09 18.87 -23.27
C ALA A 433 -30.75 18.28 -24.66
N ALA A 434 -31.62 18.51 -25.65
CA ALA A 434 -31.38 18.08 -27.03
C ALA A 434 -30.19 18.79 -27.69
N ALA A 435 -30.02 20.10 -27.42
CA ALA A 435 -28.90 20.86 -27.94
C ALA A 435 -27.54 20.46 -27.31
N VAL A 436 -27.52 20.13 -26.02
CA VAL A 436 -26.33 19.54 -25.35
C VAL A 436 -25.94 18.22 -26.04
N ASP A 437 -26.89 17.30 -26.22
CA ASP A 437 -26.62 16.01 -26.86
C ASP A 437 -26.07 16.17 -28.29
N ALA A 438 -26.60 17.12 -29.06
CA ALA A 438 -26.13 17.40 -30.42
C ALA A 438 -24.71 18.00 -30.45
N GLN A 439 -24.43 19.01 -29.61
CA GLN A 439 -23.13 19.66 -29.55
C GLN A 439 -22.03 18.72 -29.05
N VAL A 440 -22.30 17.96 -27.98
CA VAL A 440 -21.34 17.03 -27.41
C VAL A 440 -21.03 15.90 -28.39
N ARG A 441 -22.03 15.37 -29.09
CA ARG A 441 -21.82 14.34 -30.12
C ARG A 441 -20.98 14.85 -31.28
N SER A 442 -21.23 16.07 -31.77
CA SER A 442 -20.44 16.70 -32.82
C SER A 442 -18.98 16.87 -32.39
N TRP A 443 -18.76 17.34 -31.16
CA TRP A 443 -17.42 17.53 -30.61
C TRP A 443 -16.68 16.21 -30.41
N LEU A 444 -17.33 15.17 -29.87
CA LEU A 444 -16.74 13.84 -29.69
C LEU A 444 -16.35 13.20 -31.02
N ASN A 445 -17.18 13.35 -32.05
CA ASN A 445 -16.87 12.85 -33.39
C ASN A 445 -15.60 13.53 -33.95
N ALA A 446 -15.54 14.87 -33.89
CA ALA A 446 -14.37 15.63 -34.34
C ALA A 446 -13.09 15.25 -33.60
N GLN A 447 -13.15 15.09 -32.26
CA GLN A 447 -12.00 14.66 -31.46
C GLN A 447 -11.59 13.22 -31.77
N SER A 448 -12.55 12.31 -32.00
CA SER A 448 -12.25 10.93 -32.37
C SER A 448 -11.60 10.82 -33.76
N GLU A 449 -11.94 11.71 -34.70
CA GLU A 449 -11.32 11.80 -36.02
C GLU A 449 -9.91 12.37 -35.94
N ALA A 450 -9.70 13.46 -35.19
CA ALA A 450 -8.37 14.01 -34.92
C ALA A 450 -7.43 12.98 -34.27
N LEU A 451 -7.93 12.19 -33.31
CA LEU A 451 -7.16 11.11 -32.69
C LEU A 451 -6.87 9.96 -33.66
N ARG A 452 -7.76 9.65 -34.62
CA ARG A 452 -7.50 8.64 -35.65
C ARG A 452 -6.40 9.07 -36.60
N GLU A 453 -6.42 10.33 -37.01
CA GLU A 453 -5.39 10.93 -37.87
C GLU A 453 -4.03 10.93 -37.17
N ALA A 454 -3.99 11.36 -35.91
CA ALA A 454 -2.76 11.39 -35.10
C ALA A 454 -2.20 9.99 -34.77
N SER A 455 -3.06 8.97 -34.64
CA SER A 455 -2.67 7.59 -34.29
C SER A 455 -2.44 6.66 -35.49
N HIS A 456 -2.55 7.18 -36.73
CA HIS A 456 -2.47 6.40 -37.98
C HIS A 456 -3.32 5.11 -37.96
N THR A 457 -4.50 5.15 -37.33
CA THR A 457 -5.36 3.97 -37.24
C THR A 457 -6.14 3.77 -38.54
N LYS A 458 -6.02 2.57 -39.14
CA LYS A 458 -6.70 2.24 -40.41
C LYS A 458 -8.23 2.35 -40.28
N THR A 459 -8.85 2.88 -41.33
CA THR A 459 -10.31 2.97 -41.51
C THR A 459 -10.93 1.58 -41.38
N GLY A 460 -11.66 1.32 -40.29
CA GLY A 460 -12.30 0.02 -39.99
C GLY A 460 -11.99 -0.57 -38.62
N ARG A 461 -11.00 -0.04 -37.88
CA ARG A 461 -10.77 -0.41 -36.46
C ARG A 461 -11.61 0.49 -35.52
N LYS A 462 -11.94 -0.03 -34.32
CA LYS A 462 -12.66 0.73 -33.28
C LYS A 462 -11.92 2.05 -33.02
N ALA A 463 -12.66 3.17 -32.98
CA ALA A 463 -12.09 4.48 -32.71
C ALA A 463 -11.33 4.48 -31.37
N PRO A 464 -10.18 5.17 -31.27
CA PRO A 464 -9.57 5.43 -29.98
C PRO A 464 -10.55 6.20 -29.08
N LYS A 465 -10.63 5.82 -27.80
CA LYS A 465 -11.46 6.52 -26.82
C LYS A 465 -10.90 7.93 -26.60
N VAL A 466 -11.76 8.94 -26.67
CA VAL A 466 -11.38 10.33 -26.38
C VAL A 466 -11.04 10.44 -24.90
N PRO A 467 -9.81 10.85 -24.51
CA PRO A 467 -9.49 11.13 -23.12
C PRO A 467 -10.27 12.37 -22.67
N LEU A 468 -11.04 12.26 -21.59
CA LEU A 468 -11.83 13.35 -21.04
C LEU A 468 -11.22 13.83 -19.73
N ASP A 469 -11.03 15.14 -19.61
CA ASP A 469 -10.59 15.77 -18.37
C ASP A 469 -11.74 15.90 -17.36
N ALA A 470 -11.40 15.82 -16.07
CA ALA A 470 -12.31 15.93 -14.95
C ALA A 470 -13.10 17.25 -14.95
N ALA A 471 -12.46 18.37 -15.29
CA ALA A 471 -13.12 19.68 -15.36
C ALA A 471 -14.17 19.71 -16.47
N VAL A 472 -13.83 19.16 -17.65
CA VAL A 472 -14.75 19.05 -18.79
C VAL A 472 -15.92 18.14 -18.46
N VAL A 473 -15.67 16.99 -17.82
CA VAL A 473 -16.74 16.06 -17.38
C VAL A 473 -17.69 16.74 -16.39
N THR A 474 -17.16 17.52 -15.44
CA THR A 474 -17.98 18.21 -14.44
C THR A 474 -18.91 19.24 -15.10
N HIS A 475 -18.38 20.07 -16.00
CA HIS A 475 -19.18 21.04 -16.75
C HIS A 475 -20.20 20.40 -17.69
N LEU A 476 -19.84 19.29 -18.34
CA LEU A 476 -20.77 18.51 -19.16
C LEU A 476 -21.91 17.93 -18.32
N LEU A 477 -21.61 17.39 -17.13
CA LEU A 477 -22.64 16.88 -16.22
C LEU A 477 -23.54 18.00 -15.69
N ASP A 478 -22.99 19.18 -15.38
CA ASP A 478 -23.78 20.34 -14.95
C ASP A 478 -24.72 20.86 -16.05
N ALA A 479 -24.29 20.82 -17.31
CA ALA A 479 -25.13 21.18 -18.45
C ALA A 479 -26.16 20.09 -18.80
N ALA A 480 -25.78 18.82 -18.64
CA ALA A 480 -26.58 17.66 -19.07
C ALA A 480 -27.64 17.24 -18.05
N LEU A 481 -27.41 17.43 -16.75
CA LEU A 481 -28.35 17.09 -15.67
C LEU A 481 -29.15 18.32 -15.20
N PRO A 482 -30.38 18.13 -14.71
CA PRO A 482 -31.14 19.21 -14.10
C PRO A 482 -30.45 19.70 -12.81
N PRO A 483 -30.46 21.02 -12.53
CA PRO A 483 -29.94 21.54 -11.28
C PRO A 483 -30.82 21.08 -10.11
N LEU A 484 -30.19 20.86 -8.95
CA LEU A 484 -30.88 20.43 -7.74
C LEU A 484 -32.04 21.38 -7.39
N GLY A 485 -33.25 20.82 -7.21
CA GLY A 485 -34.44 21.59 -6.84
C GLY A 485 -35.23 22.15 -8.02
N SER A 486 -34.77 21.92 -9.26
CA SER A 486 -35.59 22.19 -10.45
C SER A 486 -36.75 21.18 -10.55
N GLU A 487 -37.91 21.65 -10.98
CA GLU A 487 -39.06 20.78 -11.30
C GLU A 487 -38.86 20.01 -12.63
N THR A 488 -37.81 20.35 -13.38
CA THR A 488 -37.54 19.77 -14.69
C THR A 488 -36.99 18.35 -14.57
N ARG A 489 -37.62 17.40 -15.27
CA ARG A 489 -37.18 15.99 -15.32
C ARG A 489 -36.37 15.63 -16.57
N VAL A 490 -36.33 16.53 -17.55
CA VAL A 490 -35.66 16.32 -18.85
C VAL A 490 -34.16 16.54 -18.70
N TYR A 491 -33.36 15.64 -19.27
CA TYR A 491 -31.90 15.65 -19.21
C TYR A 491 -31.30 15.16 -20.54
N ALA A 492 -30.03 15.48 -20.79
CA ALA A 492 -29.32 15.07 -22.02
C ALA A 492 -28.88 13.60 -21.91
N ARG A 493 -29.76 12.69 -22.38
CA ARG A 493 -29.67 11.26 -22.10
C ARG A 493 -28.44 10.62 -22.73
N ASP A 494 -28.13 10.97 -23.97
CA ASP A 494 -27.04 10.33 -24.72
C ASP A 494 -25.68 10.76 -24.18
N THR A 495 -25.55 12.03 -23.79
CA THR A 495 -24.35 12.59 -23.16
C THR A 495 -24.08 11.95 -21.81
N VAL A 496 -25.07 11.91 -20.90
CA VAL A 496 -24.88 11.30 -19.56
C VAL A 496 -24.56 9.81 -19.69
N ARG A 497 -25.27 9.10 -20.57
CA ARG A 497 -24.99 7.69 -20.84
C ARG A 497 -23.57 7.47 -21.34
N TYR A 498 -23.11 8.26 -22.30
CA TYR A 498 -21.75 8.18 -22.84
C TYR A 498 -20.69 8.41 -21.76
N LEU A 499 -20.87 9.42 -20.90
CA LEU A 499 -19.92 9.73 -19.83
C LEU A 499 -19.84 8.59 -18.79
N VAL A 500 -21.00 8.05 -18.41
CA VAL A 500 -21.10 6.97 -17.42
C VAL A 500 -20.57 5.63 -17.98
N GLU A 501 -20.95 5.23 -19.20
CA GLU A 501 -20.49 3.98 -19.81
C GLU A 501 -18.97 3.97 -20.08
N ASN A 502 -18.37 5.13 -20.33
CA ASN A 502 -16.92 5.26 -20.50
C ASN A 502 -16.14 5.26 -19.18
N GLY A 503 -16.82 5.27 -18.03
CA GLY A 503 -16.18 5.32 -16.71
C GLY A 503 -15.49 6.64 -16.40
N ALA A 504 -15.91 7.73 -17.06
CA ALA A 504 -15.36 9.08 -16.84
C ALA A 504 -15.98 9.78 -15.63
N VAL A 505 -17.05 9.22 -15.06
CA VAL A 505 -17.84 9.82 -13.98
C VAL A 505 -17.54 9.15 -12.65
N SER A 506 -17.26 9.97 -11.64
CA SER A 506 -17.13 9.57 -10.25
C SER A 506 -17.95 10.51 -9.35
N THR A 507 -18.44 10.01 -8.22
CA THR A 507 -19.16 10.84 -7.23
C THR A 507 -18.27 11.89 -6.57
N SER A 508 -16.95 11.70 -6.54
CA SER A 508 -15.99 12.72 -6.09
C SER A 508 -15.93 13.94 -7.02
N LEU A 509 -16.22 13.77 -8.32
CA LEU A 509 -16.31 14.89 -9.27
C LEU A 509 -17.59 15.71 -9.07
N MET A 510 -18.69 15.05 -8.74
CA MET A 510 -19.97 15.70 -8.48
C MET A 510 -20.71 15.00 -7.33
N PRO A 511 -20.60 15.51 -6.10
CA PRO A 511 -21.24 14.91 -4.91
C PRO A 511 -22.76 14.76 -5.04
N ASP A 512 -23.39 15.68 -5.79
CA ASP A 512 -24.84 15.75 -5.98
C ASP A 512 -25.39 14.84 -7.08
N LEU A 513 -24.52 14.08 -7.76
CA LEU A 513 -24.85 13.30 -8.96
C LEU A 513 -26.07 12.39 -8.77
N VAL A 514 -26.10 11.63 -7.67
CA VAL A 514 -27.18 10.68 -7.39
C VAL A 514 -28.48 11.40 -7.06
N LEU A 515 -28.42 12.53 -6.36
CA LEU A 515 -29.60 13.32 -6.03
C LEU A 515 -30.22 13.95 -7.28
N ARG A 516 -29.40 14.48 -8.21
CA ARG A 516 -29.85 14.99 -9.51
C ARG A 516 -30.40 13.88 -10.41
N ALA A 517 -29.74 12.71 -10.44
CA ALA A 517 -30.25 11.55 -11.17
C ALA A 517 -31.61 11.08 -10.66
N ARG A 518 -31.85 11.08 -9.34
CA ARG A 518 -33.15 10.75 -8.74
C ARG A 518 -34.26 11.70 -9.17
N GLN A 519 -33.97 12.99 -9.39
CA GLN A 519 -34.96 13.98 -9.84
C GLN A 519 -35.51 13.68 -11.25
N THR A 520 -34.70 13.04 -12.11
CA THR A 520 -35.14 12.64 -13.46
C THR A 520 -36.19 11.53 -13.45
N ARG A 521 -36.30 10.77 -12.35
CA ARG A 521 -37.12 9.55 -12.22
C ARG A 521 -36.85 8.48 -13.29
N ASP A 522 -35.69 8.53 -13.95
CA ASP A 522 -35.29 7.55 -14.95
C ASP A 522 -34.49 6.41 -14.30
N TRP A 523 -35.12 5.24 -14.19
CA TRP A 523 -34.48 4.05 -13.64
C TRP A 523 -33.33 3.52 -14.50
N SER A 524 -33.32 3.81 -15.81
CA SER A 524 -32.22 3.41 -16.69
C SER A 524 -30.92 4.13 -16.33
N LEU A 525 -31.02 5.41 -15.95
CA LEU A 525 -29.89 6.18 -15.41
C LEU A 525 -29.44 5.64 -14.05
N ALA A 526 -30.38 5.32 -13.15
CA ALA A 526 -30.04 4.74 -11.84
C ALA A 526 -29.27 3.41 -11.98
N PHE A 527 -29.67 2.53 -12.89
CA PHE A 527 -28.94 1.28 -13.16
C PHE A 527 -27.56 1.53 -13.78
N LEU A 528 -27.42 2.52 -14.66
CA LEU A 528 -26.13 2.89 -15.23
C LEU A 528 -25.17 3.39 -14.14
N LEU A 529 -25.65 4.23 -13.21
CA LEU A 529 -24.86 4.71 -12.08
C LEU A 529 -24.43 3.56 -11.15
N LEU A 530 -25.37 2.69 -10.75
CA LEU A 530 -25.08 1.53 -9.91
C LEU A 530 -24.02 0.59 -10.52
N ARG A 531 -23.96 0.51 -11.86
CA ARG A 531 -23.08 -0.42 -12.58
C ARG A 531 -21.70 0.15 -12.90
N HIS A 532 -21.63 1.43 -13.25
CA HIS A 532 -20.43 2.01 -13.86
C HIS A 532 -19.70 3.04 -12.99
N VAL A 533 -20.34 3.58 -11.95
CA VAL A 533 -19.71 4.55 -11.04
C VAL A 533 -19.02 3.80 -9.90
N PRO A 534 -17.67 3.84 -9.82
CA PRO A 534 -16.91 2.97 -8.91
C PRO A 534 -16.90 3.44 -7.45
N ASP A 535 -17.13 4.74 -7.20
CA ASP A 535 -16.98 5.40 -5.90
C ASP A 535 -18.33 5.77 -5.25
N MET A 536 -19.42 5.17 -5.71
CA MET A 536 -20.75 5.42 -5.17
C MET A 536 -20.83 5.02 -3.69
N SER A 537 -21.36 5.93 -2.85
CA SER A 537 -21.52 5.67 -1.42
C SER A 537 -22.66 4.70 -1.10
N GLU A 538 -22.54 4.01 0.03
CA GLU A 538 -23.56 3.09 0.55
C GLU A 538 -24.89 3.82 0.79
N SER A 539 -24.81 5.06 1.29
CA SER A 539 -25.97 5.93 1.51
C SER A 539 -26.74 6.16 0.20
N HIS A 540 -26.02 6.44 -0.89
CA HIS A 540 -26.62 6.65 -2.21
C HIS A 540 -27.23 5.37 -2.80
N ALA A 541 -26.57 4.22 -2.64
CA ALA A 541 -27.08 2.93 -3.10
C ALA A 541 -28.39 2.54 -2.37
N VAL A 542 -28.41 2.69 -1.04
CA VAL A 542 -29.59 2.39 -0.21
C VAL A 542 -30.72 3.39 -0.48
N LEU A 543 -30.42 4.66 -0.79
CA LEU A 543 -31.43 5.63 -1.21
C LEU A 543 -32.18 5.20 -2.48
N LEU A 544 -31.46 4.69 -3.49
CA LEU A 544 -32.09 4.14 -4.70
C LEU A 544 -32.91 2.88 -4.42
N LEU A 545 -32.41 2.01 -3.53
CA LEU A 545 -33.14 0.82 -3.08
C LEU A 545 -34.44 1.19 -2.35
N ARG A 546 -34.38 2.19 -1.47
CA ARG A 546 -35.56 2.71 -0.75
C ARG A 546 -36.61 3.25 -1.71
N ASP A 547 -36.20 4.01 -2.72
CA ASP A 547 -37.13 4.54 -3.72
C ASP A 547 -37.82 3.41 -4.51
N ALA A 548 -37.11 2.32 -4.80
CA ALA A 548 -37.68 1.13 -5.46
C ALA A 548 -38.64 0.36 -4.54
N LEU A 549 -38.31 0.24 -3.25
CA LEU A 549 -39.18 -0.36 -2.23
C LEU A 549 -40.47 0.45 -2.05
N HIS A 550 -40.37 1.77 -1.98
CA HIS A 550 -41.54 2.65 -1.92
C HIS A 550 -42.41 2.57 -3.19
N ALA A 551 -41.80 2.47 -4.37
CA ALA A 551 -42.54 2.28 -5.61
C ALA A 551 -43.28 0.93 -5.63
N ALA A 552 -42.63 -0.14 -5.15
CA ALA A 552 -43.26 -1.45 -5.01
C ALA A 552 -44.46 -1.43 -4.06
N ARG A 553 -44.38 -0.72 -2.93
CA ARG A 553 -45.49 -0.57 -1.97
C ARG A 553 -46.68 0.22 -2.52
N ARG A 554 -46.43 1.13 -3.47
CA ARG A 554 -47.48 1.90 -4.14
C ARG A 554 -48.07 1.19 -5.36
N HIS A 555 -47.57 -0.01 -5.68
CA HIS A 555 -47.92 -0.74 -6.91
C HIS A 555 -47.71 0.11 -8.18
N ASP A 556 -46.57 0.81 -8.24
CA ASP A 556 -46.18 1.56 -9.43
C ASP A 556 -45.67 0.60 -10.52
N ASP A 557 -46.44 0.41 -11.58
CA ASP A 557 -46.11 -0.49 -12.68
C ASP A 557 -44.99 0.02 -13.58
N ASP A 558 -44.72 1.33 -13.56
CA ASP A 558 -43.65 1.98 -14.34
C ASP A 558 -42.27 1.84 -13.66
N ALA A 559 -42.25 1.47 -12.37
CA ALA A 559 -41.02 1.25 -11.62
C ALA A 559 -40.48 -0.18 -11.81
N PRO A 560 -39.14 -0.37 -11.84
CA PRO A 560 -38.56 -1.69 -11.86
C PRO A 560 -38.88 -2.43 -10.57
N ALA A 561 -39.04 -3.74 -10.68
CA ALA A 561 -39.11 -4.62 -9.52
C ALA A 561 -37.89 -4.39 -8.61
N PHE A 562 -38.10 -4.09 -7.32
CA PHE A 562 -37.01 -3.83 -6.39
C PHE A 562 -35.96 -4.95 -6.29
N PRO A 563 -36.27 -6.26 -6.51
CA PRO A 563 -35.25 -7.30 -6.55
C PRO A 563 -34.19 -7.06 -7.63
N ARG A 564 -34.55 -6.38 -8.72
CA ARG A 564 -33.62 -5.99 -9.79
C ARG A 564 -32.68 -4.89 -9.33
N VAL A 565 -33.19 -3.91 -8.58
CA VAL A 565 -32.37 -2.85 -7.98
C VAL A 565 -31.46 -3.43 -6.91
N LEU A 566 -31.98 -4.32 -6.06
CA LEU A 566 -31.20 -5.04 -5.07
C LEU A 566 -30.07 -5.86 -5.71
N GLN A 567 -30.34 -6.54 -6.84
CA GLN A 567 -29.30 -7.24 -7.59
C GLN A 567 -28.15 -6.30 -7.97
N HIS A 568 -28.45 -5.11 -8.48
CA HIS A 568 -27.44 -4.12 -8.85
C HIS A 568 -26.70 -3.51 -7.65
N VAL A 569 -27.36 -3.36 -6.50
CA VAL A 569 -26.71 -2.93 -5.24
C VAL A 569 -25.78 -4.01 -4.69
N LEU A 570 -26.09 -5.28 -4.91
CA LEU A 570 -25.30 -6.43 -4.44
C LEU A 570 -24.20 -6.86 -5.41
N LEU A 571 -24.20 -6.33 -6.64
CA LEU A 571 -23.11 -6.56 -7.60
C LEU A 571 -21.91 -5.66 -7.25
N PRO A 572 -20.67 -6.08 -7.58
CA PRO A 572 -19.47 -5.28 -7.31
C PRO A 572 -19.55 -3.87 -7.93
N PRO A 573 -19.05 -2.82 -7.25
CA PRO A 573 -18.10 -2.82 -6.13
C PRO A 573 -18.68 -3.22 -4.76
N ALA A 574 -17.83 -3.80 -3.89
CA ALA A 574 -18.24 -4.23 -2.56
C ALA A 574 -18.29 -3.05 -1.58
N PHE A 575 -19.45 -2.84 -0.97
CA PHE A 575 -19.67 -1.81 0.05
C PHE A 575 -19.02 -2.15 1.39
N SER A 576 -18.66 -1.12 2.15
CA SER A 576 -18.20 -1.26 3.53
C SER A 576 -19.36 -1.70 4.43
N LYS A 577 -19.24 -2.89 5.06
CA LYS A 577 -20.31 -3.44 5.93
C LYS A 577 -20.78 -2.44 7.00
N PRO A 578 -19.89 -1.78 7.78
CA PRO A 578 -20.32 -0.79 8.76
C PRO A 578 -21.10 0.39 8.16
N ALA A 579 -20.63 0.92 7.02
CA ALA A 579 -21.28 2.06 6.36
C ALA A 579 -22.65 1.66 5.77
N LEU A 580 -22.74 0.45 5.21
CA LEU A 580 -23.98 -0.10 4.69
C LEU A 580 -25.04 -0.25 5.78
N ARG A 581 -24.69 -0.78 6.95
CA ARG A 581 -25.64 -0.89 8.08
C ARG A 581 -26.13 0.46 8.57
N VAL A 582 -25.25 1.46 8.64
CA VAL A 582 -25.63 2.83 8.97
C VAL A 582 -26.59 3.39 7.92
N ALA A 583 -26.31 3.19 6.63
CA ALA A 583 -27.16 3.62 5.53
C ALA A 583 -28.54 2.93 5.56
N LEU A 584 -28.57 1.61 5.76
CA LEU A 584 -29.80 0.82 5.91
C LEU A 584 -30.66 1.37 7.05
N ARG A 585 -30.08 1.57 8.24
CA ARG A 585 -30.78 2.12 9.40
C ARG A 585 -31.29 3.55 9.18
N THR A 586 -30.53 4.35 8.43
CA THR A 586 -30.87 5.78 8.21
C THR A 586 -32.03 5.92 7.22
N HIS A 587 -32.02 5.11 6.15
CA HIS A 587 -32.93 5.27 5.01
C HIS A 587 -34.13 4.32 5.04
N LEU A 588 -34.00 3.12 5.61
CA LEU A 588 -35.09 2.16 5.76
C LEU A 588 -35.66 2.25 7.17
N GLN A 589 -36.65 3.12 7.35
CA GLN A 589 -37.27 3.38 8.65
C GLN A 589 -38.50 2.51 8.93
N HIS A 590 -39.08 1.88 7.91
CA HIS A 590 -40.26 1.03 8.06
C HIS A 590 -39.85 -0.44 8.09
N ASP A 591 -40.36 -1.19 9.07
CA ASP A 591 -40.09 -2.62 9.20
C ASP A 591 -40.53 -3.42 7.96
N ASP A 592 -41.60 -2.97 7.28
CA ASP A 592 -42.09 -3.54 6.02
C ASP A 592 -41.01 -3.59 4.92
N ASP A 593 -40.18 -2.55 4.83
CA ASP A 593 -39.16 -2.42 3.78
C ASP A 593 -38.08 -3.49 3.97
N ALA A 594 -37.71 -3.76 5.23
CA ALA A 594 -36.73 -4.78 5.57
C ALA A 594 -37.31 -6.20 5.51
N LEU A 595 -38.61 -6.39 5.75
CA LEU A 595 -39.31 -7.66 5.51
C LEU A 595 -39.33 -8.06 4.03
N LEU A 596 -39.59 -7.11 3.14
CA LEU A 596 -39.53 -7.31 1.69
C LEU A 596 -38.11 -7.74 1.25
N LEU A 597 -37.07 -7.08 1.79
CA LEU A 597 -35.68 -7.45 1.51
C LEU A 597 -35.34 -8.86 2.01
N LEU A 598 -35.78 -9.21 3.22
CA LEU A 598 -35.60 -10.55 3.75
C LEU A 598 -36.26 -11.58 2.84
N ASP A 599 -37.56 -11.47 2.53
CA ASP A 599 -38.24 -12.51 1.73
C ASP A 599 -37.62 -12.72 0.34
N VAL A 600 -37.11 -11.67 -0.30
CA VAL A 600 -36.34 -11.80 -1.55
C VAL A 600 -35.04 -12.58 -1.35
N LEU A 601 -34.29 -12.30 -0.28
CA LEU A 601 -33.08 -13.06 0.04
C LEU A 601 -33.41 -14.52 0.33
N ARG A 602 -34.55 -14.80 0.97
CA ARG A 602 -35.03 -16.16 1.19
C ARG A 602 -35.23 -16.88 -0.12
N LEU A 603 -36.00 -16.28 -1.01
CA LEU A 603 -36.28 -16.80 -2.34
C LEU A 603 -34.99 -17.12 -3.10
N TRP A 604 -34.01 -16.21 -3.06
CA TRP A 604 -32.73 -16.43 -3.72
C TRP A 604 -31.91 -17.54 -3.08
N ILE A 605 -31.85 -17.62 -1.75
CA ILE A 605 -31.15 -18.70 -1.04
C ILE A 605 -31.82 -20.05 -1.33
N ASP A 606 -33.14 -20.14 -1.27
CA ASP A 606 -33.92 -21.34 -1.58
C ASP A 606 -33.64 -21.81 -3.02
N LEU A 607 -33.55 -20.87 -3.98
CA LEU A 607 -33.20 -21.17 -5.37
C LEU A 607 -31.78 -21.75 -5.51
N HIS A 608 -30.78 -21.16 -4.86
CA HIS A 608 -29.40 -21.71 -4.82
C HIS A 608 -29.35 -23.11 -4.21
N MET A 609 -30.13 -23.34 -3.17
CA MET A 609 -30.17 -24.61 -2.46
C MET A 609 -30.91 -25.71 -3.22
N SER A 610 -31.92 -25.36 -4.01
CA SER A 610 -32.66 -26.31 -4.85
C SER A 610 -31.84 -26.87 -6.00
N ARG A 611 -30.80 -26.15 -6.46
CA ARG A 611 -29.93 -26.51 -7.58
C ARG A 611 -28.46 -26.19 -7.28
N PRO A 612 -27.81 -26.93 -6.37
CA PRO A 612 -26.44 -26.62 -5.93
C PRO A 612 -25.36 -26.84 -7.00
N TRP A 613 -25.69 -27.57 -8.08
CA TRP A 613 -24.74 -27.96 -9.13
C TRP A 613 -24.97 -27.27 -10.48
N ASP A 614 -26.12 -26.61 -10.66
CA ASP A 614 -26.51 -25.97 -11.93
C ASP A 614 -26.41 -24.44 -11.83
N ALA A 615 -26.35 -23.77 -12.98
CA ALA A 615 -26.55 -22.33 -13.04
C ALA A 615 -27.96 -21.99 -12.53
N VAL A 616 -28.05 -21.14 -11.51
CA VAL A 616 -29.33 -20.78 -10.91
C VAL A 616 -30.21 -20.08 -11.95
N PRO A 617 -31.43 -20.59 -12.20
CA PRO A 617 -32.32 -19.99 -13.19
C PRO A 617 -32.73 -18.59 -12.77
N ARG A 618 -33.11 -17.75 -13.75
CA ARG A 618 -33.79 -16.49 -13.44
C ARG A 618 -35.08 -16.79 -12.72
N SER A 619 -35.38 -16.06 -11.64
CA SER A 619 -36.68 -16.14 -10.98
C SER A 619 -37.76 -15.83 -12.01
N GLU A 620 -38.88 -16.56 -12.05
CA GLU A 620 -40.01 -16.17 -12.90
C GLU A 620 -40.61 -14.84 -12.40
N ASP A 621 -41.05 -13.96 -13.32
CA ASP A 621 -41.70 -12.69 -12.95
C ASP A 621 -43.14 -12.98 -12.50
N THR A 622 -43.35 -12.99 -11.19
CA THR A 622 -44.61 -13.31 -10.53
C THR A 622 -44.85 -12.32 -9.40
N GLN A 623 -46.11 -12.12 -9.03
CA GLN A 623 -46.45 -11.43 -7.79
C GLN A 623 -46.33 -12.43 -6.63
N ARG A 624 -45.51 -12.08 -5.64
CA ARG A 624 -45.27 -12.88 -4.45
C ARG A 624 -45.77 -12.14 -3.21
N ALA A 625 -46.49 -12.85 -2.36
CA ALA A 625 -46.89 -12.37 -1.04
C ALA A 625 -45.84 -12.78 0.00
N VAL A 626 -45.45 -11.83 0.86
CA VAL A 626 -44.55 -12.11 1.98
C VAL A 626 -45.31 -12.92 3.03
N PRO A 627 -44.80 -14.10 3.45
CA PRO A 627 -45.49 -14.97 4.39
C PRO A 627 -45.92 -14.23 5.67
N THR A 628 -47.12 -14.54 6.17
CA THR A 628 -47.68 -13.98 7.41
C THR A 628 -47.90 -12.46 7.43
N THR A 629 -47.85 -11.79 6.27
CA THR A 629 -48.11 -10.34 6.14
C THR A 629 -49.04 -10.04 4.96
N SER A 630 -49.54 -8.81 4.87
CA SER A 630 -50.29 -8.30 3.72
C SER A 630 -49.40 -7.73 2.61
N LEU A 631 -48.08 -7.85 2.71
CA LEU A 631 -47.14 -7.26 1.77
C LEU A 631 -47.01 -8.15 0.52
N THR A 632 -47.02 -7.54 -0.66
CA THR A 632 -46.83 -8.21 -1.94
C THR A 632 -45.85 -7.46 -2.83
N TYR A 633 -45.05 -8.17 -3.63
CA TYR A 633 -44.10 -7.55 -4.54
C TYR A 633 -43.89 -8.37 -5.83
N ARG A 634 -43.32 -7.71 -6.85
CA ARG A 634 -42.95 -8.34 -8.13
C ARG A 634 -41.51 -8.86 -8.08
N THR A 635 -41.27 -10.09 -8.53
CA THR A 635 -39.95 -10.74 -8.52
C THR A 635 -39.03 -10.32 -9.68
N GLY A 636 -39.58 -9.89 -10.83
CA GLY A 636 -38.87 -9.11 -11.83
C GLY A 636 -37.91 -9.85 -12.78
N SER A 637 -38.04 -11.16 -12.99
CA SER A 637 -37.17 -11.94 -13.90
C SER A 637 -35.66 -11.89 -13.59
N VAL A 638 -35.30 -11.78 -12.31
CA VAL A 638 -33.94 -11.47 -11.86
C VAL A 638 -33.07 -12.72 -11.73
N GLN A 639 -31.79 -12.62 -12.10
CA GLN A 639 -30.79 -13.63 -11.79
C GLN A 639 -30.24 -13.38 -10.37
N PRO A 640 -30.39 -14.32 -9.43
CA PRO A 640 -29.93 -14.10 -8.06
C PRO A 640 -28.40 -13.90 -8.01
N PRO A 641 -27.90 -12.98 -7.16
CA PRO A 641 -26.47 -12.87 -6.84
C PRO A 641 -25.92 -14.17 -6.25
N SER A 642 -24.59 -14.31 -6.14
CA SER A 642 -24.00 -15.51 -5.54
C SER A 642 -24.47 -15.71 -4.09
N LEU A 643 -24.56 -16.98 -3.67
CA LEU A 643 -25.01 -17.35 -2.33
C LEU A 643 -24.27 -16.57 -1.22
N ASP A 644 -22.94 -16.47 -1.32
CA ASP A 644 -22.12 -15.74 -0.34
C ASP A 644 -22.54 -14.26 -0.18
N VAL A 645 -22.94 -13.62 -1.27
CA VAL A 645 -23.38 -12.22 -1.28
C VAL A 645 -24.76 -12.09 -0.66
N CYS A 646 -25.68 -13.00 -0.99
CA CYS A 646 -27.01 -13.05 -0.39
C CYS A 646 -26.94 -13.29 1.13
N VAL A 647 -26.08 -14.22 1.58
CA VAL A 647 -25.88 -14.52 3.01
C VAL A 647 -25.21 -13.33 3.70
N SER A 648 -24.15 -12.75 3.13
CA SER A 648 -23.48 -11.60 3.72
C SER A 648 -24.42 -10.40 3.89
N PHE A 649 -25.28 -10.12 2.90
CA PHE A 649 -26.23 -9.02 3.00
C PHE A 649 -27.37 -9.32 4.00
N MET A 650 -27.79 -10.59 4.10
CA MET A 650 -28.74 -11.03 5.12
C MET A 650 -28.17 -10.84 6.53
N GLU A 651 -26.89 -11.18 6.76
CA GLU A 651 -26.19 -10.90 8.02
C GLU A 651 -26.22 -9.39 8.33
N ASP A 652 -25.94 -8.54 7.35
CA ASP A 652 -25.94 -7.09 7.55
C ASP A 652 -27.35 -6.54 7.86
N LEU A 653 -28.41 -7.09 7.27
CA LEU A 653 -29.79 -6.74 7.63
C LEU A 653 -30.15 -7.19 9.05
N LEU A 654 -29.79 -8.42 9.43
CA LEU A 654 -30.03 -8.94 10.76
C LEU A 654 -29.25 -8.14 11.81
N ASP A 655 -27.96 -7.89 11.60
CA ASP A 655 -27.14 -7.05 12.50
C ASP A 655 -27.75 -5.65 12.71
N THR A 656 -28.43 -5.11 11.69
CA THR A 656 -29.01 -3.76 11.73
C THR A 656 -30.36 -3.72 12.45
N PHE A 657 -31.27 -4.66 12.14
CA PHE A 657 -32.68 -4.57 12.56
C PHE A 657 -33.11 -5.64 13.57
N PHE A 658 -32.34 -6.72 13.75
CA PHE A 658 -32.71 -7.82 14.65
C PHE A 658 -32.98 -7.39 16.10
N PRO A 659 -32.19 -6.48 16.73
CA PRO A 659 -32.50 -5.99 18.08
C PRO A 659 -33.88 -5.32 18.18
N GLN A 660 -34.28 -4.58 17.14
CA GLN A 660 -35.60 -3.94 17.06
C GLN A 660 -36.71 -4.96 16.81
N TRP A 661 -36.46 -5.99 16.00
CA TRP A 661 -37.46 -7.02 15.72
C TRP A 661 -37.71 -7.97 16.88
N LEU A 662 -36.72 -8.17 17.77
CA LEU A 662 -36.93 -8.95 18.99
C LEU A 662 -37.97 -8.32 19.91
N SER A 663 -38.03 -6.98 19.97
CA SER A 663 -39.01 -6.26 20.79
C SER A 663 -40.38 -6.12 20.12
N ALA A 664 -40.50 -6.38 18.81
CA ALA A 664 -41.74 -6.27 18.04
C ALA A 664 -42.43 -7.64 17.86
N PRO A 665 -43.55 -7.95 18.57
CA PRO A 665 -44.19 -9.26 18.52
C PRO A 665 -44.70 -9.66 17.12
N ALA A 666 -45.05 -8.68 16.28
CA ALA A 666 -45.49 -8.90 14.91
C ALA A 666 -44.41 -9.54 14.02
N MET A 667 -43.13 -9.40 14.39
CA MET A 667 -41.99 -9.91 13.63
C MET A 667 -41.61 -11.35 14.01
N HIS A 668 -42.08 -11.84 15.15
CA HIS A 668 -41.71 -13.15 15.70
C HIS A 668 -42.09 -14.35 14.79
N PRO A 669 -43.26 -14.38 14.12
CA PRO A 669 -43.62 -15.48 13.23
C PRO A 669 -42.62 -15.65 12.08
N ILE A 670 -42.23 -14.53 11.46
CA ILE A 670 -41.28 -14.49 10.35
C ILE A 670 -39.89 -14.96 10.82
N LEU A 671 -39.41 -14.45 11.97
CA LEU A 671 -38.13 -14.87 12.54
C LEU A 671 -38.08 -16.38 12.85
N ARG A 672 -39.17 -16.96 13.35
CA ARG A 672 -39.28 -18.41 13.59
C ARG A 672 -39.23 -19.21 12.29
N GLU A 673 -39.90 -18.74 11.25
CA GLU A 673 -39.88 -19.38 9.94
C GLU A 673 -38.46 -19.35 9.33
N TRP A 674 -37.79 -18.20 9.44
CA TRP A 674 -36.40 -18.05 9.03
C TRP A 674 -35.43 -18.92 9.80
N THR A 675 -35.60 -19.05 11.10
CA THR A 675 -34.76 -19.94 11.93
C THR A 675 -34.87 -21.38 11.44
N ARG A 676 -36.07 -21.83 11.07
CA ARG A 676 -36.31 -23.16 10.49
C ARG A 676 -35.66 -23.32 9.11
N ALA A 677 -35.79 -22.32 8.24
CA ALA A 677 -35.16 -22.32 6.92
C ALA A 677 -33.63 -22.37 7.02
N LEU A 678 -33.02 -21.52 7.84
CA LEU A 678 -31.57 -21.49 8.07
C LEU A 678 -31.05 -22.81 8.65
N HIS A 679 -31.78 -23.44 9.57
CA HIS A 679 -31.43 -24.75 10.09
C HIS A 679 -31.40 -25.82 8.98
N THR A 680 -32.38 -25.78 8.08
CA THR A 680 -32.44 -26.70 6.92
C THR A 680 -31.28 -26.46 5.95
N HIS A 681 -30.97 -25.20 5.65
CA HIS A 681 -29.87 -24.83 4.75
C HIS A 681 -28.50 -25.19 5.31
N THR A 682 -28.25 -24.89 6.60
CA THR A 682 -26.99 -25.23 7.27
C THR A 682 -26.75 -26.74 7.33
N HIS A 683 -27.79 -27.52 7.63
CA HIS A 683 -27.70 -28.98 7.60
C HIS A 683 -27.31 -29.51 6.21
N MET A 684 -27.92 -28.99 5.14
CA MET A 684 -27.59 -29.37 3.77
C MET A 684 -26.15 -28.98 3.37
N LEU A 685 -25.69 -27.77 3.74
CA LEU A 685 -24.31 -27.35 3.49
C LEU A 685 -23.29 -28.22 4.24
N GLN A 686 -23.62 -28.67 5.46
CA GLN A 686 -22.79 -29.63 6.20
C GLN A 686 -22.74 -31.00 5.53
N GLN A 687 -23.84 -31.45 4.91
CA GLN A 687 -23.83 -32.68 4.12
C GLN A 687 -22.98 -32.54 2.86
N LEU A 688 -23.07 -31.40 2.15
CA LEU A 688 -22.24 -31.11 0.98
C LEU A 688 -20.75 -30.97 1.33
N SER A 689 -20.42 -30.36 2.47
CA SER A 689 -19.02 -30.21 2.90
C SER A 689 -18.34 -31.55 3.19
N ARG A 690 -19.08 -32.55 3.68
CA ARG A 690 -18.59 -33.92 3.86
C ARG A 690 -18.22 -34.60 2.54
N LEU A 691 -18.86 -34.21 1.43
CA LEU A 691 -18.55 -34.73 0.10
C LEU A 691 -17.30 -34.11 -0.52
N LYS A 692 -16.77 -33.00 0.04
CA LYS A 692 -15.62 -32.29 -0.52
C LYS A 692 -14.36 -33.16 -0.59
N ALA A 693 -14.02 -33.86 0.50
CA ALA A 693 -12.85 -34.74 0.56
C ALA A 693 -12.93 -35.94 -0.42
N PRO A 694 -14.01 -36.73 -0.45
CA PRO A 694 -14.13 -37.84 -1.39
C PRO A 694 -14.17 -37.36 -2.85
N LEU A 695 -14.87 -36.26 -3.16
CA LEU A 695 -14.87 -35.71 -4.52
C LEU A 695 -13.50 -35.18 -4.95
N ALA A 696 -12.75 -34.55 -4.03
CA ALA A 696 -11.38 -34.11 -4.31
C ALA A 696 -10.47 -35.30 -4.62
N SER A 697 -10.60 -36.42 -3.90
CA SER A 697 -9.82 -37.64 -4.17
C SER A 697 -10.14 -38.24 -5.55
N VAL A 698 -11.43 -38.27 -5.94
CA VAL A 698 -11.85 -38.76 -7.27
C VAL A 698 -11.41 -37.80 -8.37
N ALA A 699 -11.47 -36.49 -8.14
CA ALA A 699 -11.02 -35.48 -9.09
C ALA A 699 -9.49 -35.54 -9.30
N GLN A 700 -8.71 -35.75 -8.23
CA GLN A 700 -7.27 -35.96 -8.32
C GLN A 700 -6.93 -37.26 -9.07
N ALA A 701 -7.66 -38.35 -8.80
CA ALA A 701 -7.47 -39.63 -9.49
C ALA A 701 -7.85 -39.58 -10.99
N ARG A 702 -8.70 -38.64 -11.39
CA ARG A 702 -9.12 -38.42 -12.80
C ARG A 702 -8.39 -37.28 -13.49
N ALA A 703 -7.60 -36.50 -12.78
CA ALA A 703 -6.79 -35.47 -13.40
C ALA A 703 -5.76 -36.16 -14.31
N PRO A 704 -5.64 -35.78 -15.59
CA PRO A 704 -4.61 -36.35 -16.45
C PRO A 704 -3.25 -35.99 -15.86
N GLU A 705 -2.56 -36.97 -15.29
CA GLU A 705 -1.14 -36.83 -14.97
C GLU A 705 -0.41 -36.55 -16.28
N HIS A 706 0.12 -35.33 -16.42
CA HIS A 706 1.03 -35.02 -17.51
C HIS A 706 2.36 -35.66 -17.15
N ASP A 707 2.53 -36.93 -17.52
CA ASP A 707 3.74 -37.69 -17.23
C ASP A 707 4.85 -37.25 -18.21
N PRO A 708 5.91 -36.55 -17.75
CA PRO A 708 7.00 -36.07 -18.61
C PRO A 708 7.99 -37.19 -18.97
N ARG A 709 7.70 -38.44 -18.58
CA ARG A 709 8.62 -39.58 -18.71
C ARG A 709 8.74 -40.04 -20.16
N SER A 710 9.96 -40.44 -20.52
CA SER A 710 10.25 -41.13 -21.77
C SER A 710 9.35 -42.36 -21.92
N ARG A 711 8.72 -42.51 -23.10
CA ARG A 711 7.83 -43.64 -23.46
C ARG A 711 8.43 -45.01 -23.16
N ARG A 712 9.76 -45.13 -23.19
CA ARG A 712 10.49 -46.37 -22.88
C ARG A 712 10.50 -46.71 -21.39
N LEU A 713 10.58 -45.71 -20.53
CA LEU A 713 10.56 -45.88 -19.07
C LEU A 713 9.15 -46.20 -18.59
N ALA A 714 8.13 -45.54 -19.17
CA ALA A 714 6.73 -45.86 -18.92
C ALA A 714 6.36 -47.31 -19.32
N LEU A 715 6.85 -47.81 -20.47
CA LEU A 715 6.63 -49.20 -20.88
C LEU A 715 7.34 -50.21 -19.98
N HIS A 716 8.54 -49.88 -19.47
CA HIS A 716 9.25 -50.75 -18.55
C HIS A 716 8.53 -50.85 -17.20
N GLU A 717 8.08 -49.74 -16.62
CA GLU A 717 7.29 -49.74 -15.39
C GLU A 717 5.94 -50.44 -15.59
N ALA A 718 5.27 -50.22 -16.72
CA ALA A 718 4.05 -50.93 -17.06
C ALA A 718 4.26 -52.45 -17.13
N SER A 719 5.39 -52.92 -17.69
CA SER A 719 5.74 -54.35 -17.71
C SER A 719 5.97 -54.94 -16.31
N LEU A 720 6.36 -54.13 -15.33
CA LEU A 720 6.50 -54.55 -13.92
C LEU A 720 5.14 -54.65 -13.21
N LEU A 721 4.14 -53.92 -13.69
CA LEU A 721 2.76 -53.94 -13.17
C LEU A 721 1.89 -55.01 -13.84
N VAL A 722 2.37 -55.65 -14.91
CA VAL A 722 1.67 -56.79 -15.53
C VAL A 722 1.68 -57.95 -14.53
N PRO A 723 0.52 -58.48 -14.13
CA PRO A 723 0.46 -59.64 -13.25
C PRO A 723 1.13 -60.84 -13.92
N THR A 724 1.65 -61.77 -13.11
CA THR A 724 2.34 -62.99 -13.58
C THR A 724 1.56 -63.82 -14.63
N TYR A 725 0.25 -63.61 -14.73
CA TYR A 725 -0.59 -64.12 -15.81
C TYR A 725 -1.54 -63.01 -16.29
N SER A 726 -1.46 -62.65 -17.57
CA SER A 726 -2.42 -61.80 -18.28
C SER A 726 -2.79 -62.45 -19.61
N VAL A 727 -4.04 -62.25 -20.05
CA VAL A 727 -4.53 -62.70 -21.36
C VAL A 727 -4.74 -61.46 -22.21
N GLU A 728 -3.92 -61.29 -23.24
CA GLU A 728 -4.06 -60.23 -24.23
C GLU A 728 -4.63 -60.83 -25.51
N THR A 729 -5.81 -60.36 -25.92
CA THR A 729 -6.42 -60.72 -27.19
C THR A 729 -5.88 -59.79 -28.27
N LEU A 730 -5.15 -60.33 -29.23
CA LEU A 730 -4.73 -59.61 -30.42
C LEU A 730 -5.82 -59.76 -31.49
N ASP A 731 -6.24 -58.64 -32.09
CA ASP A 731 -7.09 -58.67 -33.28
C ASP A 731 -6.29 -59.29 -34.44
N MET A 732 -6.83 -60.36 -35.03
CA MET A 732 -6.28 -61.06 -36.19
C MET A 732 -6.78 -60.47 -37.50
#